data_AF-A0A2D4SS90-F1
#
_entry.id   AF-A0A2D4SS90-F1
#
_cell.length_a   1.000
_cell.length_b   1.000
_cell.length_c   1.000
_cell.angle_alpha   90.00
_cell.angle_beta   90.00
_cell.angle_gamma   90.00
#
_symmetry.space_group_name_H-M   'P 1'
#
loop_
_entity.id
_entity.type
_entity.pdbx_description
1 polymer ?
#
loop_
_entity_poly.entity_id
_entity_poly.type
_entity_poly.pdbx_seq_one_letter_code
_entity_poly.pdbx_strand_id
1 'polypeptide(L)'
;MNRLVYIPFFLACTATNKTQIGEEVIDTSTPLEDADGDGYFSDEDCNDLSSNVHPGIPEICDGVDNNCDGEIDENVLSIFYLDADDDGFGDSNQTVEACEAPDGYSPISNDCDDSNISVFPGATESCDGLDNDCDDLIDNANDGFWYPDADGDGYGANQDPITGCAPDGSYVSLSGDCNDTNPDVNPFGIEVCDDVDNDCDGYTDEGLRTTFYLDNDGDGYGDSNTTTDACVVPENHVSNSDDCDDVDTGINPVAPEICDFVDNNCDGVIDESTALDANLYYADSDGDGFGNPSATQSACEPPVGYVLDNSDCNDQNNTVNPDANELCVTPFDDDCDNSVNEDDAIDLSTFYTDEDSDGHGGTPIQSCSQPSGGYLSNTDCDESNPAVYQGATEICNSIDDDCDGLVDDDDPSVDMSTGNTYYFDLDEDGYGSGLATTSCEPPNGFVLDNGDCDESDVSINPGAAELCDGSDQNCDGLVDNDADGDGYADATCGGDDCDDSDPDILPEVSGGCAVGTTCKNILDNGYSIGDGVYTIDPDGFNSGLDPFDAYCDMTTDGGGWTEIAYTGDLPFTRHHTGGDGWRLSSTFNLEFSNAQISAIQAQSTEGWQEYVGLCEHVIHFYYNDGGGYTYAFGFRYHDGTDTAYGQFFPASNQPEISVIQDGCATNGGEGGSVNNATIFLLETTQIPITNIWCRDCGDGGEKYGSPLTNNSAWLR
;
A
#
# COMPACT_ATOMS: atom_id res chain seq x y z
N MET A 1 52.23 -77.43 15.10
CA MET A 1 51.28 -77.83 16.15
C MET A 1 51.87 -79.01 16.93
N ASN A 2 51.72 -78.99 18.27
CA ASN A 2 51.97 -80.03 19.28
C ASN A 2 53.39 -80.58 19.51
N ARG A 3 53.98 -80.09 20.61
CA ARG A 3 54.80 -80.89 21.55
C ARG A 3 53.94 -81.99 22.20
N LEU A 4 54.43 -83.23 22.25
CA LEU A 4 54.39 -84.18 23.38
C LEU A 4 55.01 -85.51 22.87
N VAL A 5 55.89 -86.29 23.51
CA VAL A 5 56.63 -86.29 24.79
C VAL A 5 57.59 -87.52 24.77
N TYR A 6 58.80 -87.38 25.35
CA TYR A 6 59.69 -88.36 26.02
C TYR A 6 60.07 -89.76 25.42
N ILE A 7 61.35 -89.92 25.02
CA ILE A 7 62.55 -90.62 25.65
C ILE A 7 62.28 -91.92 26.49
N PRO A 8 63.20 -92.96 26.70
CA PRO A 8 64.57 -93.30 26.20
C PRO A 8 64.92 -94.82 25.97
N PHE A 9 66.22 -95.10 25.69
CA PHE A 9 67.07 -96.30 25.95
C PHE A 9 67.17 -97.36 24.82
N PHE A 10 68.32 -97.92 24.41
CA PHE A 10 69.78 -97.69 24.53
C PHE A 10 70.50 -98.89 23.84
N LEU A 11 71.75 -98.69 23.39
CA LEU A 11 72.85 -99.69 23.29
C LEU A 11 72.76 -100.79 22.18
N ALA A 12 73.44 -100.69 21.03
CA ALA A 12 74.87 -100.82 20.70
C ALA A 12 75.42 -102.26 20.46
N CYS A 13 76.14 -102.39 19.32
CA CYS A 13 77.23 -103.33 18.97
C CYS A 13 76.88 -104.84 18.81
N THR A 14 77.46 -105.65 17.90
CA THR A 14 78.64 -105.54 17.00
C THR A 14 78.65 -106.74 16.02
N ALA A 15 79.36 -106.58 14.90
CA ALA A 15 79.67 -107.58 13.88
C ALA A 15 80.55 -108.75 14.35
N THR A 16 80.51 -109.89 13.63
CA THR A 16 81.70 -110.77 13.45
C THR A 16 81.64 -111.69 12.21
N ASN A 17 82.58 -111.43 11.30
CA ASN A 17 83.48 -112.31 10.52
C ASN A 17 83.06 -113.64 9.80
N LYS A 18 83.35 -113.62 8.49
CA LYS A 18 83.87 -114.63 7.52
C LYS A 18 84.22 -116.05 8.02
N THR A 19 84.00 -117.08 7.17
CA THR A 19 85.04 -117.83 6.39
C THR A 19 84.49 -119.07 5.65
N GLN A 20 84.59 -119.05 4.30
CA GLN A 20 85.04 -120.06 3.31
C GLN A 20 84.80 -121.58 3.46
N ILE A 21 84.25 -122.21 2.40
CA ILE A 21 84.55 -123.52 1.74
C ILE A 21 83.56 -123.61 0.54
N GLY A 22 83.84 -124.06 -0.69
CA GLY A 22 84.80 -125.01 -1.24
C GLY A 22 84.01 -125.97 -2.17
N GLU A 23 84.27 -125.90 -3.48
CA GLU A 23 84.00 -126.87 -4.58
C GLU A 23 83.38 -128.24 -4.24
N GLU A 24 82.35 -128.67 -4.99
CA GLU A 24 82.45 -129.77 -5.98
C GLU A 24 81.14 -129.95 -6.79
N VAL A 25 81.28 -130.07 -8.11
CA VAL A 25 80.23 -130.31 -9.11
C VAL A 25 79.92 -131.81 -9.19
N ILE A 26 78.65 -132.19 -9.15
CA ILE A 26 78.16 -133.48 -9.67
C ILE A 26 77.14 -133.16 -10.77
N ASP A 27 77.57 -133.42 -12.00
CA ASP A 27 76.76 -133.45 -13.22
C ASP A 27 75.65 -134.51 -13.09
N THR A 28 74.42 -134.02 -12.95
CA THR A 28 73.22 -134.71 -13.38
C THR A 28 72.47 -133.77 -14.31
N SER A 29 72.75 -133.86 -15.60
CA SER A 29 72.01 -133.25 -16.70
C SER A 29 70.48 -133.25 -16.49
N THR A 30 69.97 -132.21 -15.82
CA THR A 30 68.62 -131.68 -15.97
C THR A 30 68.62 -130.82 -17.24
N PRO A 31 67.59 -130.89 -18.10
CA PRO A 31 67.49 -129.94 -19.19
C PRO A 31 67.50 -128.54 -18.60
N LEU A 32 68.45 -127.71 -19.04
CA LEU A 32 68.36 -126.27 -18.84
C LEU A 32 67.10 -125.82 -19.57
N GLU A 33 66.16 -125.28 -18.80
CA GLU A 33 64.90 -124.74 -19.30
C GLU A 33 65.09 -123.23 -19.45
N ASP A 34 64.56 -122.68 -20.53
CA ASP A 34 64.41 -121.25 -20.78
C ASP A 34 62.94 -120.97 -20.46
N ALA A 35 62.67 -120.56 -19.21
CA ALA A 35 61.31 -120.58 -18.67
C ALA A 35 60.48 -119.34 -19.07
N ASP A 36 61.11 -118.25 -19.50
CA ASP A 36 60.44 -117.05 -20.02
C ASP A 36 60.54 -116.86 -21.55
N GLY A 37 61.41 -117.62 -22.22
CA GLY A 37 61.52 -117.69 -23.67
C GLY A 37 62.41 -116.62 -24.29
N ASP A 38 63.31 -115.98 -23.56
CA ASP A 38 64.19 -114.93 -24.07
C ASP A 38 65.46 -115.44 -24.79
N GLY A 39 65.73 -116.73 -24.66
CA GLY A 39 66.84 -117.43 -25.30
C GLY A 39 68.11 -117.57 -24.44
N TYR A 40 68.09 -117.12 -23.19
CA TYR A 40 69.07 -117.46 -22.16
C TYR A 40 68.51 -118.59 -21.28
N PHE A 41 69.40 -119.36 -20.67
CA PHE A 41 69.01 -120.47 -19.81
C PHE A 41 69.31 -120.14 -18.35
N SER A 42 68.60 -120.77 -17.42
CA SER A 42 68.78 -120.62 -15.96
C SER A 42 70.21 -120.63 -15.37
N ASP A 43 71.26 -121.01 -16.09
CA ASP A 43 72.66 -120.91 -15.67
C ASP A 43 73.40 -119.63 -16.14
N GLU A 44 72.83 -118.91 -17.10
CA GLU A 44 73.32 -117.62 -17.61
C GLU A 44 72.37 -116.46 -17.24
N ASP A 45 71.08 -116.76 -17.04
CA ASP A 45 70.04 -115.81 -16.65
C ASP A 45 69.91 -115.71 -15.11
N CYS A 46 70.15 -114.52 -14.55
CA CYS A 46 70.04 -114.28 -13.11
C CYS A 46 68.58 -114.23 -12.61
N ASN A 47 67.58 -114.19 -13.50
CA ASN A 47 66.16 -114.39 -13.23
C ASN A 47 65.39 -114.99 -14.44
N ASP A 48 65.52 -116.30 -14.63
CA ASP A 48 64.90 -117.16 -15.67
C ASP A 48 63.34 -117.14 -15.74
N LEU A 49 62.68 -116.26 -14.98
CA LEU A 49 61.23 -116.01 -15.04
C LEU A 49 60.89 -114.62 -15.63
N SER A 50 61.89 -113.83 -16.01
CA SER A 50 61.76 -112.45 -16.46
C SER A 50 62.62 -112.16 -17.69
N SER A 51 61.99 -112.14 -18.86
CA SER A 51 62.64 -111.89 -20.17
C SER A 51 63.32 -110.52 -20.32
N ASN A 52 63.31 -109.69 -19.28
CA ASN A 52 63.97 -108.39 -19.20
C ASN A 52 65.09 -108.41 -18.14
N VAL A 53 65.59 -109.58 -17.77
CA VAL A 53 66.73 -109.75 -16.86
C VAL A 53 67.58 -110.85 -17.49
N HIS A 54 68.62 -110.49 -18.22
CA HIS A 54 69.51 -111.46 -18.87
C HIS A 54 70.81 -110.79 -19.32
N PRO A 55 71.90 -111.54 -19.54
CA PRO A 55 73.17 -110.99 -20.00
C PRO A 55 73.07 -110.06 -21.21
N GLY A 56 73.62 -108.85 -21.07
CA GLY A 56 73.81 -107.90 -22.16
C GLY A 56 72.62 -107.00 -22.50
N ILE A 57 71.58 -106.93 -21.67
CA ILE A 57 70.59 -105.84 -21.75
C ILE A 57 71.10 -104.56 -21.08
N PRO A 58 70.58 -103.38 -21.44
CA PRO A 58 70.83 -102.17 -20.67
C PRO A 58 70.13 -102.24 -19.30
N GLU A 59 70.81 -101.78 -18.25
CA GLU A 59 70.19 -101.52 -16.96
C GLU A 59 69.02 -100.54 -17.08
N ILE A 60 68.04 -100.71 -16.20
CA ILE A 60 66.99 -99.73 -15.91
C ILE A 60 66.96 -99.53 -14.40
N CYS A 61 66.77 -98.29 -13.94
CA CYS A 61 66.83 -97.94 -12.51
C CYS A 61 65.64 -98.53 -11.72
N ASP A 62 65.63 -99.84 -11.49
CA ASP A 62 64.56 -100.60 -10.85
C ASP A 62 65.04 -101.44 -9.65
N GLY A 63 66.33 -101.34 -9.30
CA GLY A 63 66.93 -102.04 -8.17
C GLY A 63 67.21 -103.51 -8.44
N VAL A 64 67.14 -103.95 -9.71
CA VAL A 64 67.49 -105.28 -10.18
C VAL A 64 68.73 -105.16 -11.06
N ASP A 65 69.66 -106.11 -10.93
CA ASP A 65 70.75 -106.29 -11.90
C ASP A 65 70.14 -106.87 -13.18
N ASN A 66 69.77 -106.01 -14.13
CA ASN A 66 69.07 -106.42 -15.34
C ASN A 66 69.99 -107.19 -16.28
N ASN A 67 71.26 -106.82 -16.37
CA ASN A 67 72.23 -107.36 -17.30
C ASN A 67 73.07 -108.50 -16.72
N CYS A 68 72.81 -108.88 -15.47
CA CYS A 68 73.44 -109.97 -14.74
C CYS A 68 74.97 -109.86 -14.63
N ASP A 69 75.54 -108.64 -14.60
CA ASP A 69 76.99 -108.42 -14.48
C ASP A 69 77.49 -108.29 -13.02
N GLY A 70 76.55 -108.23 -12.06
CA GLY A 70 76.80 -108.22 -10.63
C GLY A 70 76.81 -106.84 -9.99
N GLU A 71 76.64 -105.76 -10.76
CA GLU A 71 76.32 -104.43 -10.27
C GLU A 71 74.79 -104.19 -10.44
N ILE A 72 74.21 -103.28 -9.66
CA ILE A 72 72.77 -102.96 -9.74
C ILE A 72 72.66 -101.51 -10.18
N ASP A 73 71.87 -101.25 -11.22
CA ASP A 73 71.56 -99.92 -11.75
C ASP A 73 72.81 -99.10 -12.15
N GLU A 74 73.91 -99.74 -12.55
CA GLU A 74 75.12 -99.04 -12.96
C GLU A 74 74.95 -98.31 -14.30
N ASN A 75 75.63 -97.17 -14.45
CA ASN A 75 75.54 -96.29 -15.62
C ASN A 75 74.13 -95.71 -15.92
N VAL A 76 73.14 -95.90 -15.05
CA VAL A 76 71.80 -95.28 -15.14
C VAL A 76 71.46 -94.32 -14.00
N LEU A 77 72.37 -94.17 -13.03
CA LEU A 77 72.24 -93.18 -11.95
C LEU A 77 72.42 -91.74 -12.46
N SER A 78 71.62 -90.83 -11.92
CA SER A 78 71.74 -89.38 -12.12
C SER A 78 72.48 -88.74 -10.96
N ILE A 79 73.22 -87.66 -11.23
CA ILE A 79 73.88 -86.85 -10.20
C ILE A 79 72.88 -85.82 -9.67
N PHE A 80 72.74 -85.73 -8.35
CA PHE A 80 71.98 -84.71 -7.65
C PHE A 80 72.90 -83.90 -6.72
N TYR A 81 72.56 -82.64 -6.47
CA TYR A 81 73.33 -81.65 -5.72
C TYR A 81 72.63 -81.34 -4.40
N LEU A 82 73.36 -81.21 -3.29
CA LEU A 82 72.76 -80.84 -2.01
C LEU A 82 72.08 -79.49 -2.17
N ASP A 83 70.82 -79.40 -1.76
CA ASP A 83 70.01 -78.18 -1.79
C ASP A 83 69.67 -77.87 -0.33
N ALA A 84 70.46 -77.01 0.32
CA ALA A 84 70.41 -76.84 1.77
C ALA A 84 69.41 -75.76 2.23
N ASP A 85 68.92 -74.92 1.33
CA ASP A 85 67.91 -73.89 1.58
C ASP A 85 66.56 -74.13 0.88
N ASP A 86 66.45 -75.23 0.13
CA ASP A 86 65.26 -75.74 -0.56
C ASP A 86 64.75 -74.80 -1.70
N ASP A 87 65.65 -74.16 -2.45
CA ASP A 87 65.30 -73.29 -3.58
C ASP A 87 65.20 -74.00 -4.94
N GLY A 88 65.67 -75.24 -5.00
CA GLY A 88 65.65 -76.08 -6.20
C GLY A 88 66.92 -76.00 -7.04
N PHE A 89 67.96 -75.29 -6.62
CA PHE A 89 69.34 -75.38 -7.09
C PHE A 89 70.20 -75.95 -5.96
N GLY A 90 71.37 -76.48 -6.29
CA GLY A 90 72.22 -77.06 -5.26
C GLY A 90 73.70 -76.79 -5.50
N ASP A 91 74.49 -76.92 -4.43
CA ASP A 91 75.94 -76.74 -4.44
C ASP A 91 76.59 -77.77 -5.38
N SER A 92 77.19 -77.26 -6.45
CA SER A 92 77.97 -78.04 -7.43
C SER A 92 79.11 -78.88 -6.83
N ASN A 93 79.55 -78.57 -5.60
CA ASN A 93 80.61 -79.27 -4.88
C ASN A 93 80.09 -80.39 -3.94
N GLN A 94 78.78 -80.54 -3.76
CA GLN A 94 78.16 -81.53 -2.89
C GLN A 94 77.21 -82.42 -3.69
N THR A 95 77.67 -83.60 -4.14
CA THR A 95 76.88 -84.45 -5.06
C THR A 95 76.61 -85.86 -4.55
N VAL A 96 75.50 -86.47 -4.98
CA VAL A 96 75.15 -87.88 -4.78
C VAL A 96 74.62 -88.51 -6.08
N GLU A 97 74.90 -89.79 -6.31
CA GLU A 97 74.36 -90.56 -7.44
C GLU A 97 73.16 -91.41 -6.98
N ALA A 98 72.02 -91.27 -7.64
CA ALA A 98 70.78 -92.01 -7.34
C ALA A 98 69.87 -92.13 -8.58
N CYS A 99 68.82 -92.96 -8.50
CA CYS A 99 67.79 -93.04 -9.54
C CYS A 99 66.86 -91.82 -9.57
N GLU A 100 66.57 -91.29 -8.38
CA GLU A 100 65.66 -90.17 -8.14
C GLU A 100 66.29 -89.28 -7.06
N ALA A 101 65.93 -87.99 -7.05
CA ALA A 101 66.50 -87.01 -6.13
C ALA A 101 66.27 -87.43 -4.67
N PRO A 102 67.32 -87.66 -3.86
CA PRO A 102 67.16 -87.90 -2.44
C PRO A 102 66.59 -86.66 -1.72
N ASP A 103 65.95 -86.86 -0.57
CA ASP A 103 65.47 -85.75 0.27
C ASP A 103 66.62 -84.75 0.57
N GLY A 104 66.41 -83.48 0.24
CA GLY A 104 67.40 -82.40 0.40
C GLY A 104 68.43 -82.28 -0.72
N TYR A 105 68.16 -82.84 -1.91
CA TYR A 105 69.02 -82.69 -3.08
C TYR A 105 68.20 -82.24 -4.32
N SER A 106 68.77 -81.37 -5.15
CA SER A 106 68.22 -80.91 -6.42
C SER A 106 68.91 -81.56 -7.64
N PRO A 107 68.21 -81.81 -8.76
CA PRO A 107 68.85 -82.19 -10.03
C PRO A 107 69.57 -81.02 -10.74
N ILE A 108 69.41 -79.78 -10.28
CA ILE A 108 69.97 -78.57 -10.89
C ILE A 108 71.13 -78.07 -10.02
N SER A 109 72.24 -77.66 -10.66
CA SER A 109 73.46 -77.19 -9.99
C SER A 109 73.67 -75.69 -10.20
N ASN A 110 74.77 -75.18 -9.61
CA ASN A 110 75.31 -73.82 -9.73
C ASN A 110 74.69 -72.78 -8.79
N ASP A 111 74.13 -73.22 -7.67
CA ASP A 111 73.87 -72.29 -6.57
C ASP A 111 75.18 -71.66 -6.05
N CYS A 112 75.26 -70.32 -6.05
CA CYS A 112 76.41 -69.58 -5.56
C CYS A 112 76.35 -69.25 -4.06
N ASP A 113 75.19 -69.39 -3.40
CA ASP A 113 75.01 -69.36 -1.96
C ASP A 113 73.89 -70.32 -1.53
N ASP A 114 74.22 -71.62 -1.47
CA ASP A 114 73.39 -72.77 -1.06
C ASP A 114 72.83 -72.69 0.38
N SER A 115 72.95 -71.54 1.03
CA SER A 115 72.37 -71.24 2.34
C SER A 115 71.32 -70.13 2.31
N ASN A 116 71.07 -69.55 1.14
CA ASN A 116 70.19 -68.43 0.90
C ASN A 116 69.27 -68.65 -0.30
N ILE A 117 68.01 -69.04 0.00
CA ILE A 117 66.92 -69.35 -0.96
C ILE A 117 66.60 -68.26 -2.01
N SER A 118 67.22 -67.08 -1.90
CA SER A 118 67.05 -65.94 -2.82
C SER A 118 68.28 -65.69 -3.70
N VAL A 119 69.27 -66.58 -3.68
CA VAL A 119 70.52 -66.48 -4.43
C VAL A 119 70.69 -67.76 -5.23
N PHE A 120 70.30 -67.73 -6.52
CA PHE A 120 70.40 -68.88 -7.40
C PHE A 120 70.46 -68.45 -8.87
N PRO A 121 71.02 -69.27 -9.76
CA PRO A 121 71.08 -68.97 -11.19
C PRO A 121 69.75 -68.54 -11.80
N GLY A 122 69.68 -67.29 -12.24
CA GLY A 122 68.48 -66.70 -12.83
C GLY A 122 67.43 -66.23 -11.82
N ALA A 123 67.78 -66.06 -10.54
CA ALA A 123 67.01 -65.24 -9.62
C ALA A 123 66.91 -63.78 -10.14
N THR A 124 66.08 -62.96 -9.49
CA THR A 124 66.01 -61.53 -9.83
C THR A 124 66.92 -60.76 -8.90
N GLU A 125 67.88 -60.03 -9.46
CA GLU A 125 68.73 -59.10 -8.71
C GLU A 125 67.88 -58.09 -7.91
N SER A 126 68.14 -58.05 -6.62
CA SER A 126 67.60 -57.07 -5.68
C SER A 126 68.72 -56.12 -5.28
N CYS A 127 68.46 -54.82 -5.09
CA CYS A 127 69.47 -53.85 -4.64
C CYS A 127 69.83 -54.08 -3.15
N ASP A 128 70.39 -55.23 -2.81
CA ASP A 128 70.77 -55.65 -1.44
C ASP A 128 72.27 -55.92 -1.29
N GLY A 129 73.05 -55.73 -2.36
CA GLY A 129 74.50 -55.90 -2.39
C GLY A 129 74.94 -57.35 -2.52
N LEU A 130 74.03 -58.26 -2.84
CA LEU A 130 74.31 -59.64 -3.22
C LEU A 130 74.26 -59.78 -4.75
N ASP A 131 74.91 -60.81 -5.26
CA ASP A 131 74.74 -61.30 -6.63
C ASP A 131 73.67 -62.39 -6.52
N ASN A 132 72.40 -62.04 -6.74
CA ASN A 132 71.27 -62.94 -6.54
C ASN A 132 71.16 -63.96 -7.67
N ASP A 133 71.50 -63.59 -8.90
CA ASP A 133 71.32 -64.42 -10.09
C ASP A 133 72.58 -65.20 -10.51
N CYS A 134 73.66 -65.06 -9.73
CA CYS A 134 74.94 -65.74 -9.85
C CYS A 134 75.63 -65.47 -11.21
N ASP A 135 75.51 -64.26 -11.74
CA ASP A 135 76.11 -63.83 -13.02
C ASP A 135 77.47 -63.09 -12.89
N ASP A 136 78.02 -63.01 -11.67
CA ASP A 136 79.23 -62.28 -11.26
C ASP A 136 79.08 -60.73 -11.28
N LEU A 137 77.85 -60.22 -11.41
CA LEU A 137 77.50 -58.81 -11.27
C LEU A 137 76.62 -58.62 -10.02
N ILE A 138 76.79 -57.48 -9.34
CA ILE A 138 76.03 -57.16 -8.13
C ILE A 138 75.02 -56.06 -8.48
N ASP A 139 73.75 -56.26 -8.12
CA ASP A 139 72.64 -55.30 -8.22
C ASP A 139 72.39 -54.76 -9.65
N ASN A 140 72.70 -55.54 -10.69
CA ASN A 140 72.71 -55.10 -12.10
C ASN A 140 71.36 -55.17 -12.83
N ALA A 141 70.25 -55.54 -12.18
CA ALA A 141 68.94 -55.54 -12.85
C ALA A 141 68.27 -54.15 -12.97
N ASN A 142 68.82 -53.09 -12.35
CA ASN A 142 68.19 -51.77 -12.33
C ASN A 142 69.08 -50.66 -12.92
N ASP A 143 69.33 -50.71 -14.23
CA ASP A 143 69.88 -49.59 -15.02
C ASP A 143 68.82 -48.48 -15.27
N GLY A 144 68.16 -48.03 -14.20
CA GLY A 144 67.21 -46.91 -14.24
C GLY A 144 67.92 -45.55 -14.23
N PHE A 145 67.40 -44.57 -14.97
CA PHE A 145 67.74 -43.17 -14.77
C PHE A 145 66.94 -42.63 -13.59
N TRP A 146 67.63 -41.93 -12.69
CA TRP A 146 67.03 -41.28 -11.53
C TRP A 146 67.32 -39.78 -11.59
N TYR A 147 66.27 -38.99 -11.43
CA TYR A 147 66.28 -37.52 -11.51
C TYR A 147 66.13 -36.95 -10.11
N PRO A 148 66.91 -35.93 -9.72
CA PRO A 148 66.80 -35.30 -8.41
C PRO A 148 65.38 -34.72 -8.24
N ASP A 149 64.78 -34.96 -7.07
CA ASP A 149 63.43 -34.51 -6.70
C ASP A 149 63.53 -33.79 -5.35
N ALA A 150 63.65 -32.46 -5.40
CA ALA A 150 63.94 -31.65 -4.22
C ALA A 150 62.69 -31.15 -3.48
N ASP A 151 61.52 -31.15 -4.11
CA ASP A 151 60.24 -30.81 -3.46
C ASP A 151 59.34 -32.01 -3.14
N GLY A 152 59.65 -33.19 -3.69
CA GLY A 152 59.04 -34.47 -3.38
C GLY A 152 57.72 -34.73 -4.08
N ASP A 153 57.47 -34.12 -5.25
CA ASP A 153 56.21 -34.27 -5.99
C ASP A 153 56.14 -35.53 -6.87
N GLY A 154 57.27 -36.20 -7.08
CA GLY A 154 57.36 -37.42 -7.89
C GLY A 154 57.94 -37.22 -9.29
N TYR A 155 58.23 -36.00 -9.73
CA TYR A 155 58.92 -35.64 -10.96
C TYR A 155 60.25 -34.97 -10.62
N GLY A 156 61.33 -35.43 -11.25
CA GLY A 156 62.66 -34.88 -10.98
C GLY A 156 63.13 -33.93 -12.07
N ALA A 157 64.04 -33.04 -11.68
CA ALA A 157 64.67 -32.10 -12.59
C ALA A 157 65.43 -32.84 -13.70
N ASN A 158 65.34 -32.34 -14.93
CA ASN A 158 66.07 -32.90 -16.07
C ASN A 158 67.61 -32.70 -15.99
N GLN A 159 68.09 -31.99 -14.97
CA GLN A 159 69.50 -31.69 -14.78
C GLN A 159 70.15 -32.72 -13.84
N ASP A 160 71.35 -33.18 -14.21
CA ASP A 160 72.19 -34.08 -13.42
C ASP A 160 71.56 -35.44 -13.02
N PRO A 161 70.95 -36.21 -13.96
CA PRO A 161 70.45 -37.55 -13.65
C PRO A 161 71.59 -38.53 -13.33
N ILE A 162 71.30 -39.51 -12.48
CA ILE A 162 72.20 -40.61 -12.14
C ILE A 162 71.68 -41.95 -12.69
N THR A 163 72.55 -42.95 -12.78
CA THR A 163 72.23 -44.29 -13.30
C THR A 163 72.63 -45.36 -12.28
N GLY A 164 71.75 -46.33 -12.03
CA GLY A 164 71.97 -47.46 -11.11
C GLY A 164 70.85 -47.63 -10.07
N CYS A 165 71.14 -48.24 -8.91
CA CYS A 165 70.19 -48.27 -7.79
C CYS A 165 69.93 -46.84 -7.27
N ALA A 166 68.64 -46.48 -7.13
CA ALA A 166 68.24 -45.17 -6.62
C ALA A 166 68.90 -44.88 -5.27
N PRO A 167 69.53 -43.71 -5.06
CA PRO A 167 69.82 -43.21 -3.74
C PRO A 167 68.53 -42.92 -2.99
N ASP A 168 68.63 -42.89 -1.67
CA ASP A 168 67.56 -42.64 -0.71
C ASP A 168 66.62 -41.47 -1.08
N GLY A 169 65.37 -41.76 -1.45
CA GLY A 169 64.19 -40.89 -1.35
C GLY A 169 64.24 -39.47 -1.96
N SER A 170 65.36 -39.05 -2.55
CA SER A 170 65.66 -37.71 -3.07
C SER A 170 65.82 -37.73 -4.59
N TYR A 171 65.51 -38.88 -5.20
CA TYR A 171 65.48 -39.06 -6.65
C TYR A 171 64.26 -39.89 -7.04
N VAL A 172 63.73 -39.60 -8.22
CA VAL A 172 62.56 -40.29 -8.81
C VAL A 172 62.85 -40.71 -10.24
N SER A 173 62.06 -41.65 -10.75
CA SER A 173 62.26 -42.21 -12.10
C SER A 173 61.58 -41.41 -13.20
N LEU A 174 60.67 -40.51 -12.84
CA LEU A 174 59.96 -39.63 -13.77
C LEU A 174 60.73 -38.31 -13.91
N SER A 175 60.98 -37.91 -15.15
CA SER A 175 61.61 -36.64 -15.48
C SER A 175 60.58 -35.63 -15.98
N GLY A 176 60.95 -34.36 -16.03
CA GLY A 176 60.15 -33.34 -16.71
C GLY A 176 59.81 -32.14 -15.84
N ASP A 177 60.26 -32.14 -14.59
CA ASP A 177 60.09 -31.01 -13.70
C ASP A 177 60.93 -29.80 -14.18
N CYS A 178 60.23 -28.69 -14.45
CA CYS A 178 60.80 -27.42 -14.86
C CYS A 178 61.10 -26.47 -13.68
N ASN A 179 60.60 -26.76 -12.47
CA ASN A 179 60.93 -26.10 -11.21
C ASN A 179 60.90 -27.06 -10.01
N ASP A 180 62.01 -27.77 -9.83
CA ASP A 180 62.36 -28.74 -8.76
C ASP A 180 62.42 -28.17 -7.33
N THR A 181 61.79 -27.02 -7.09
CA THR A 181 61.62 -26.45 -5.76
C THR A 181 60.17 -26.11 -5.44
N ASN A 182 59.25 -26.39 -6.37
CA ASN A 182 57.83 -26.13 -6.25
C ASN A 182 56.99 -27.35 -6.67
N PRO A 183 56.38 -28.07 -5.72
CA PRO A 183 55.68 -29.33 -5.99
C PRO A 183 54.38 -29.19 -6.80
N ASP A 184 53.97 -27.94 -7.08
CA ASP A 184 52.82 -27.63 -7.95
C ASP A 184 53.24 -27.40 -9.42
N VAL A 185 54.55 -27.47 -9.74
CA VAL A 185 55.10 -27.22 -11.09
C VAL A 185 55.77 -28.49 -11.62
N ASN A 186 55.06 -29.26 -12.43
CA ASN A 186 55.54 -30.52 -12.99
C ASN A 186 54.72 -30.91 -14.23
N PRO A 187 55.08 -31.95 -15.00
CA PRO A 187 54.36 -32.38 -16.21
C PRO A 187 52.85 -32.66 -16.09
N PHE A 188 52.32 -32.71 -14.86
CA PHE A 188 50.89 -32.87 -14.57
C PHE A 188 50.35 -31.78 -13.64
N GLY A 189 51.11 -30.69 -13.47
CA GLY A 189 50.64 -29.48 -12.84
C GLY A 189 49.37 -28.98 -13.55
N ILE A 190 48.49 -28.36 -12.79
CA ILE A 190 47.33 -27.69 -13.37
C ILE A 190 47.75 -26.24 -13.56
N GLU A 191 47.67 -25.74 -14.79
CA GLU A 191 47.85 -24.33 -15.08
C GLU A 191 47.00 -23.48 -14.13
N VAL A 192 47.67 -22.50 -13.52
CA VAL A 192 47.04 -21.43 -12.75
C VAL A 192 47.59 -20.12 -13.28
N CYS A 193 46.76 -19.08 -13.33
CA CYS A 193 47.24 -17.84 -13.93
C CYS A 193 48.16 -17.05 -13.00
N ASP A 194 49.43 -17.38 -13.02
CA ASP A 194 50.51 -16.75 -12.25
C ASP A 194 51.75 -16.44 -13.11
N ASP A 195 51.62 -16.51 -14.45
CA ASP A 195 52.70 -16.35 -15.43
C ASP A 195 53.83 -17.40 -15.27
N VAL A 196 53.53 -18.54 -14.64
CA VAL A 196 54.40 -19.73 -14.56
C VAL A 196 53.82 -20.82 -15.46
N ASP A 197 54.71 -21.57 -16.12
CA ASP A 197 54.38 -22.82 -16.82
C ASP A 197 54.26 -23.91 -15.75
N ASN A 198 53.05 -24.18 -15.26
CA ASN A 198 52.81 -25.10 -14.14
C ASN A 198 52.83 -26.55 -14.60
N ASP A 199 52.42 -26.82 -15.84
CA ASP A 199 52.37 -28.16 -16.41
C ASP A 199 53.63 -28.55 -17.21
N CYS A 200 54.61 -27.64 -17.29
CA CYS A 200 55.90 -27.80 -17.96
C CYS A 200 55.79 -28.18 -19.46
N ASP A 201 54.70 -27.81 -20.14
CA ASP A 201 54.50 -28.08 -21.57
C ASP A 201 55.21 -27.06 -22.51
N GLY A 202 55.71 -25.97 -21.93
CA GLY A 202 56.42 -24.88 -22.61
C GLY A 202 55.55 -23.67 -22.97
N TYR A 203 54.29 -23.65 -22.57
CA TYR A 203 53.39 -22.50 -22.63
C TYR A 203 53.10 -21.98 -21.21
N THR A 204 52.58 -20.75 -21.11
CA THR A 204 52.27 -20.13 -19.81
C THR A 204 50.81 -19.73 -19.80
N ASP A 205 50.06 -20.20 -18.82
CA ASP A 205 48.63 -19.95 -18.61
C ASP A 205 47.75 -20.32 -19.84
N GLU A 206 48.12 -21.33 -20.62
CA GLU A 206 47.37 -21.70 -21.81
C GLU A 206 45.97 -22.23 -21.46
N GLY A 207 44.98 -21.82 -22.26
CA GLY A 207 43.58 -22.14 -21.99
C GLY A 207 42.95 -21.41 -20.79
N LEU A 208 43.69 -20.57 -20.06
CA LEU A 208 43.18 -19.77 -18.94
C LEU A 208 42.89 -18.30 -19.26
N ARG A 209 43.47 -17.77 -20.34
CA ARG A 209 43.23 -16.38 -20.76
C ARG A 209 41.87 -16.27 -21.47
N THR A 210 41.06 -15.32 -21.03
CA THR A 210 39.80 -14.94 -21.65
C THR A 210 39.91 -13.54 -22.25
N THR A 211 39.20 -13.30 -23.34
CA THR A 211 39.13 -11.99 -23.98
C THR A 211 38.24 -11.06 -23.16
N PHE A 212 38.77 -9.88 -22.80
CA PHE A 212 38.04 -8.78 -22.19
C PHE A 212 38.00 -7.58 -23.14
N TYR A 213 36.99 -6.73 -23.00
CA TYR A 213 36.69 -5.58 -23.85
C TYR A 213 36.93 -4.31 -23.06
N LEU A 214 37.54 -3.29 -23.67
CA LEU A 214 37.72 -1.98 -23.03
C LEU A 214 36.35 -1.41 -22.66
N ASP A 215 36.21 -0.94 -21.42
CA ASP A 215 35.04 -0.23 -20.89
C ASP A 215 35.52 1.17 -20.49
N ASN A 216 35.42 2.11 -21.43
CA ASN A 216 36.04 3.42 -21.28
C ASN A 216 35.14 4.45 -20.59
N ASP A 217 33.83 4.20 -20.51
CA ASP A 217 32.87 5.06 -19.81
C ASP A 217 32.42 4.51 -18.44
N GLY A 218 32.65 3.22 -18.17
CA GLY A 218 32.45 2.55 -16.88
C GLY A 218 31.04 2.02 -16.66
N ASP A 219 30.27 1.73 -17.70
CA ASP A 219 28.88 1.27 -17.59
C ASP A 219 28.72 -0.26 -17.45
N GLY A 220 29.80 -1.02 -17.66
CA GLY A 220 29.82 -2.47 -17.54
C GLY A 220 29.73 -3.24 -18.87
N TYR A 221 29.60 -2.54 -19.99
CA TYR A 221 29.71 -3.04 -21.36
C TYR A 221 31.00 -2.49 -21.98
N GLY A 222 31.51 -3.13 -23.03
CA GLY A 222 32.79 -2.72 -23.61
C GLY A 222 32.86 -2.88 -25.12
N ASP A 223 33.79 -2.16 -25.73
CA ASP A 223 33.97 -2.11 -27.18
C ASP A 223 34.45 -3.45 -27.76
N SER A 224 33.58 -4.08 -28.56
CA SER A 224 33.89 -5.31 -29.31
C SER A 224 35.14 -5.22 -30.21
N ASN A 225 35.58 -4.02 -30.60
CA ASN A 225 36.76 -3.80 -31.44
C ASN A 225 38.06 -3.61 -30.65
N THR A 226 37.97 -3.38 -29.34
CA THR A 226 39.12 -3.09 -28.49
C THR A 226 39.24 -4.14 -27.40
N THR A 227 40.04 -5.18 -27.68
CA THR A 227 40.14 -6.36 -26.82
C THR A 227 41.52 -6.56 -26.21
N THR A 228 41.54 -7.20 -25.03
CA THR A 228 42.74 -7.65 -24.32
C THR A 228 42.52 -9.06 -23.76
N ASP A 229 43.40 -10.00 -24.09
CA ASP A 229 43.39 -11.34 -23.49
C ASP A 229 44.13 -11.33 -22.14
N ALA A 230 43.44 -11.69 -21.07
CA ALA A 230 43.99 -11.77 -19.72
C ALA A 230 43.29 -12.87 -18.92
N CYS A 231 43.85 -13.25 -17.77
CA CYS A 231 43.22 -14.25 -16.90
C CYS A 231 42.24 -13.66 -15.89
N VAL A 232 42.45 -12.40 -15.54
CA VAL A 232 41.57 -11.60 -14.69
C VAL A 232 41.20 -10.35 -15.46
N VAL A 233 40.00 -9.83 -15.20
CA VAL A 233 39.50 -8.58 -15.81
C VAL A 233 40.55 -7.47 -15.60
N PRO A 234 41.18 -6.95 -16.68
CA PRO A 234 42.10 -5.82 -16.59
C PRO A 234 41.39 -4.54 -16.12
N GLU A 235 42.17 -3.54 -15.67
CA GLU A 235 41.61 -2.23 -15.33
C GLU A 235 40.91 -1.61 -16.55
N ASN A 236 39.71 -1.06 -16.35
CA ASN A 236 38.83 -0.49 -17.39
C ASN A 236 38.46 -1.49 -18.50
N HIS A 237 38.29 -2.77 -18.17
CA HIS A 237 37.77 -3.75 -19.11
C HIS A 237 36.62 -4.55 -18.48
N VAL A 238 35.79 -5.16 -19.31
CA VAL A 238 34.68 -6.03 -18.92
C VAL A 238 34.62 -7.28 -19.80
N SER A 239 33.84 -8.28 -19.39
CA SER A 239 33.66 -9.51 -20.16
C SER A 239 32.58 -9.40 -21.25
N ASN A 240 31.76 -8.34 -21.20
CA ASN A 240 30.65 -8.14 -22.13
C ASN A 240 31.05 -7.18 -23.25
N SER A 241 30.82 -7.54 -24.51
CA SER A 241 31.23 -6.79 -25.70
C SER A 241 30.12 -5.98 -26.36
N ASP A 242 28.94 -5.94 -25.74
CA ASP A 242 27.71 -5.54 -26.42
C ASP A 242 27.52 -4.01 -26.44
N ASP A 243 28.54 -3.24 -26.12
CA ASP A 243 28.52 -1.77 -26.18
C ASP A 243 28.64 -1.27 -27.62
N CYS A 244 27.71 -0.41 -28.04
CA CYS A 244 27.73 0.24 -29.34
C CYS A 244 28.33 1.65 -29.33
N ASP A 245 28.54 2.28 -28.17
CA ASP A 245 29.28 3.53 -28.00
C ASP A 245 30.03 3.61 -26.64
N ASP A 246 31.22 3.00 -26.58
CA ASP A 246 32.14 2.87 -25.41
C ASP A 246 32.71 4.21 -24.85
N VAL A 247 32.12 5.34 -25.22
CA VAL A 247 32.43 6.65 -24.63
C VAL A 247 31.21 7.31 -23.99
N ASP A 248 30.02 6.72 -24.08
CA ASP A 248 28.77 7.26 -23.55
C ASP A 248 27.98 6.21 -22.75
N THR A 249 28.03 6.36 -21.42
CA THR A 249 27.33 5.49 -20.45
C THR A 249 25.80 5.37 -20.66
N GLY A 250 25.22 6.22 -21.51
CA GLY A 250 23.81 6.19 -21.88
C GLY A 250 23.49 5.31 -23.09
N ILE A 251 24.47 4.71 -23.75
CA ILE A 251 24.32 3.92 -24.97
C ILE A 251 24.86 2.52 -24.74
N ASN A 252 24.00 1.59 -24.33
CA ASN A 252 24.37 0.21 -24.04
C ASN A 252 23.13 -0.71 -24.07
N PRO A 253 23.30 -2.05 -24.10
CA PRO A 253 22.20 -3.03 -24.23
C PRO A 253 21.03 -2.96 -23.23
N VAL A 254 21.22 -2.26 -22.12
CA VAL A 254 20.19 -2.11 -21.08
C VAL A 254 19.72 -0.66 -20.91
N ALA A 255 20.30 0.28 -21.67
CA ALA A 255 19.82 1.64 -21.72
C ALA A 255 18.41 1.65 -22.36
N PRO A 256 17.50 2.50 -21.84
CA PRO A 256 16.22 2.71 -22.51
C PRO A 256 16.44 3.47 -23.82
N GLU A 257 15.81 3.00 -24.89
CA GLU A 257 15.77 3.73 -26.16
C GLU A 257 15.03 5.05 -25.98
N ILE A 258 15.55 6.13 -26.55
CA ILE A 258 14.92 7.45 -26.60
C ILE A 258 14.89 7.97 -28.04
N CYS A 259 13.95 8.86 -28.35
CA CYS A 259 13.74 9.42 -29.67
C CYS A 259 14.77 10.52 -30.01
N ASP A 260 16.04 10.16 -30.13
CA ASP A 260 17.16 11.09 -30.35
C ASP A 260 18.01 10.80 -31.62
N PHE A 261 17.55 9.87 -32.46
CA PHE A 261 18.23 9.38 -33.67
C PHE A 261 19.49 8.54 -33.39
N VAL A 262 19.66 8.07 -32.16
CA VAL A 262 20.72 7.14 -31.75
C VAL A 262 20.08 5.85 -31.27
N ASP A 263 20.70 4.71 -31.57
CA ASP A 263 20.32 3.40 -31.02
C ASP A 263 20.92 3.31 -29.61
N ASN A 264 20.19 3.76 -28.59
CA ASN A 264 20.71 3.82 -27.22
C ASN A 264 20.77 2.43 -26.61
N ASN A 265 19.86 1.53 -26.98
CA ASN A 265 19.78 0.20 -26.40
C ASN A 265 20.61 -0.87 -27.17
N CYS A 266 21.35 -0.46 -28.20
CA CYS A 266 22.21 -1.29 -29.04
C CYS A 266 21.50 -2.52 -29.66
N ASP A 267 20.19 -2.47 -29.92
CA ASP A 267 19.43 -3.59 -30.49
C ASP A 267 19.40 -3.59 -32.04
N GLY A 268 19.93 -2.53 -32.66
CA GLY A 268 20.02 -2.32 -34.09
C GLY A 268 18.83 -1.56 -34.69
N VAL A 269 17.88 -1.07 -33.88
CA VAL A 269 16.71 -0.31 -34.30
C VAL A 269 16.70 1.08 -33.67
N ILE A 270 17.15 2.07 -34.45
CA ILE A 270 17.08 3.48 -34.05
C ILE A 270 15.63 3.94 -33.91
N ASP A 271 15.30 4.59 -32.78
CA ASP A 271 14.03 5.29 -32.52
C ASP A 271 12.78 4.40 -32.73
N GLU A 272 12.75 3.21 -32.11
CA GLU A 272 11.62 2.31 -32.24
C GLU A 272 10.35 2.79 -31.49
N SER A 273 9.19 2.20 -31.82
CA SER A 273 7.90 2.58 -31.21
C SER A 273 7.82 2.34 -29.69
N THR A 274 8.76 1.58 -29.14
CA THR A 274 8.91 1.26 -27.72
C THR A 274 9.89 2.18 -26.99
N ALA A 275 10.47 3.17 -27.68
CA ALA A 275 11.27 4.22 -27.07
C ALA A 275 10.51 4.89 -25.91
N LEU A 276 11.24 5.22 -24.85
CA LEU A 276 10.70 5.67 -23.58
C LEU A 276 9.91 6.98 -23.71
N ASP A 277 10.30 7.86 -24.63
CA ASP A 277 9.69 9.14 -24.95
C ASP A 277 8.95 9.13 -26.31
N ALA A 278 8.63 7.94 -26.85
CA ALA A 278 7.76 7.83 -28.01
C ALA A 278 6.38 8.44 -27.72
N ASN A 279 5.94 9.35 -28.59
CA ASN A 279 4.63 9.95 -28.49
C ASN A 279 3.55 8.95 -28.89
N LEU A 280 2.39 9.04 -28.25
CA LEU A 280 1.20 8.31 -28.67
C LEU A 280 0.45 9.16 -29.69
N TYR A 281 0.37 8.68 -30.94
CA TYR A 281 -0.40 9.32 -31.99
C TYR A 281 -1.74 8.60 -32.20
N TYR A 282 -2.70 9.33 -32.76
CA TYR A 282 -4.09 8.93 -32.95
C TYR A 282 -4.45 9.00 -34.43
N ALA A 283 -5.10 7.97 -34.96
CA ALA A 283 -5.44 7.92 -36.38
C ALA A 283 -6.36 9.10 -36.74
N ASP A 284 -6.02 9.81 -37.81
CA ASP A 284 -6.78 10.92 -38.41
C ASP A 284 -7.16 10.49 -39.83
N SER A 285 -8.30 9.82 -39.93
CA SER A 285 -8.76 9.15 -41.14
C SER A 285 -9.47 10.10 -42.11
N ASP A 286 -10.01 11.22 -41.62
CA ASP A 286 -10.73 12.21 -42.43
C ASP A 286 -9.94 13.50 -42.71
N GLY A 287 -8.83 13.71 -42.01
CA GLY A 287 -7.81 14.72 -42.27
C GLY A 287 -8.12 16.10 -41.71
N ASP A 288 -8.88 16.20 -40.61
CA ASP A 288 -9.20 17.48 -39.96
C ASP A 288 -8.18 17.93 -38.91
N GLY A 289 -7.27 17.05 -38.51
CA GLY A 289 -6.21 17.33 -37.55
C GLY A 289 -6.49 16.83 -36.12
N PHE A 290 -7.66 16.26 -35.89
CA PHE A 290 -8.02 15.55 -34.66
C PHE A 290 -8.01 14.04 -34.94
N GLY A 291 -7.66 13.25 -33.93
CA GLY A 291 -7.47 11.82 -34.09
C GLY A 291 -8.34 11.00 -33.16
N ASN A 292 -8.65 9.79 -33.58
CA ASN A 292 -9.48 8.85 -32.85
C ASN A 292 -8.80 8.32 -31.57
N PRO A 293 -9.33 8.57 -30.37
CA PRO A 293 -8.74 8.13 -29.11
C PRO A 293 -8.68 6.59 -28.94
N SER A 294 -9.45 5.83 -29.74
CA SER A 294 -9.44 4.36 -29.74
C SER A 294 -8.49 3.74 -30.77
N ALA A 295 -7.94 4.52 -31.69
CA ALA A 295 -7.03 4.04 -32.73
C ALA A 295 -5.66 4.69 -32.57
N THR A 296 -4.83 4.08 -31.72
CA THR A 296 -3.55 4.65 -31.29
C THR A 296 -2.33 3.93 -31.86
N GLN A 297 -1.24 4.66 -32.02
CA GLN A 297 0.07 4.13 -32.41
C GLN A 297 1.19 4.95 -31.77
N SER A 298 2.09 4.29 -31.02
CA SER A 298 3.29 4.92 -30.49
C SER A 298 4.37 5.05 -31.57
N ALA A 299 4.99 6.22 -31.67
CA ALA A 299 6.13 6.47 -32.56
C ALA A 299 6.93 7.70 -32.09
N CYS A 300 8.17 7.83 -32.54
CA CYS A 300 8.97 9.04 -32.31
C CYS A 300 8.52 10.20 -33.22
N GLU A 301 8.22 9.90 -34.49
CA GLU A 301 7.70 10.85 -35.48
C GLU A 301 6.25 10.51 -35.86
N PRO A 302 5.41 11.49 -36.23
CA PRO A 302 4.00 11.26 -36.56
C PRO A 302 3.87 10.28 -37.73
N PRO A 303 3.22 9.12 -37.54
CA PRO A 303 2.89 8.22 -38.63
C PRO A 303 1.97 8.91 -39.65
N VAL A 304 2.04 8.49 -40.91
CA VAL A 304 1.16 9.03 -41.95
C VAL A 304 -0.30 8.72 -41.62
N GLY A 305 -1.13 9.75 -41.54
CA GLY A 305 -2.55 9.62 -41.18
C GLY A 305 -2.78 9.50 -39.68
N TYR A 306 -1.84 9.98 -38.85
CA TYR A 306 -1.99 10.08 -37.41
C TYR A 306 -1.58 11.48 -36.91
N VAL A 307 -2.19 11.94 -35.82
CA VAL A 307 -1.98 13.25 -35.18
C VAL A 307 -1.81 13.09 -33.66
N LEU A 308 -1.41 14.16 -32.96
CA LEU A 308 -1.23 14.13 -31.50
C LEU A 308 -2.52 14.40 -30.73
N ASP A 309 -3.43 15.15 -31.34
CA ASP A 309 -4.70 15.49 -30.73
C ASP A 309 -5.65 14.30 -30.82
N ASN A 310 -6.27 13.92 -29.70
CA ASN A 310 -7.10 12.72 -29.59
C ASN A 310 -8.59 13.01 -29.39
N SER A 311 -8.97 14.24 -29.67
CA SER A 311 -10.26 14.80 -29.27
C SER A 311 -11.36 14.56 -30.31
N ASP A 312 -11.12 13.71 -31.31
CA ASP A 312 -12.08 13.42 -32.36
C ASP A 312 -13.13 12.37 -31.93
N CYS A 313 -14.39 12.80 -31.88
CA CYS A 313 -15.53 11.95 -31.59
C CYS A 313 -16.08 11.21 -32.83
N ASN A 314 -15.71 11.61 -34.05
CA ASN A 314 -16.06 10.93 -35.29
C ASN A 314 -15.00 11.09 -36.40
N ASP A 315 -13.97 10.25 -36.29
CA ASP A 315 -12.84 10.05 -37.23
C ASP A 315 -13.21 9.48 -38.62
N GLN A 316 -14.41 9.76 -39.10
CA GLN A 316 -14.84 9.52 -40.47
C GLN A 316 -15.52 10.75 -41.07
N ASN A 317 -15.64 11.84 -40.31
CA ASN A 317 -16.32 13.06 -40.71
C ASN A 317 -15.59 14.33 -40.22
N ASN A 318 -14.81 14.93 -41.11
CA ASN A 318 -14.02 16.14 -40.88
C ASN A 318 -14.78 17.44 -40.52
N THR A 319 -16.08 17.35 -40.31
CA THR A 319 -16.93 18.43 -39.79
C THR A 319 -17.38 18.19 -38.36
N VAL A 320 -16.95 17.09 -37.74
CA VAL A 320 -17.30 16.69 -36.38
C VAL A 320 -16.00 16.55 -35.59
N ASN A 321 -15.62 17.61 -34.89
CA ASN A 321 -14.37 17.74 -34.15
C ASN A 321 -14.46 18.92 -33.18
N PRO A 322 -13.57 19.04 -32.17
CA PRO A 322 -13.62 20.10 -31.17
C PRO A 322 -13.62 21.55 -31.66
N ASP A 323 -13.18 21.80 -32.88
CA ASP A 323 -13.17 23.14 -33.49
C ASP A 323 -14.40 23.38 -34.39
N ALA A 324 -15.29 22.39 -34.53
CA ALA A 324 -16.54 22.53 -35.25
C ALA A 324 -17.49 23.49 -34.51
N ASN A 325 -18.50 23.99 -35.23
CA ASN A 325 -19.58 24.72 -34.57
C ASN A 325 -20.76 23.78 -34.41
N GLU A 326 -21.32 23.72 -33.21
CA GLU A 326 -22.54 22.95 -32.94
C GLU A 326 -23.73 23.48 -33.75
N LEU A 327 -24.56 22.56 -34.26
CA LEU A 327 -25.73 22.83 -35.06
C LEU A 327 -26.97 22.12 -34.50
N CYS A 328 -28.06 22.85 -34.27
CA CYS A 328 -29.34 22.31 -33.82
C CYS A 328 -30.05 21.38 -34.83
N VAL A 329 -29.50 21.25 -36.05
CA VAL A 329 -30.11 20.46 -37.15
C VAL A 329 -29.50 19.07 -37.30
N THR A 330 -28.35 18.83 -36.68
CA THR A 330 -27.63 17.56 -36.73
C THR A 330 -28.03 16.71 -35.52
N PRO A 331 -28.23 15.38 -35.68
CA PRO A 331 -28.63 14.52 -34.57
C PRO A 331 -27.43 13.96 -33.78
N PHE A 332 -26.25 14.56 -33.92
CA PHE A 332 -24.98 14.14 -33.32
C PHE A 332 -24.29 15.36 -32.70
N ASP A 333 -23.29 15.09 -31.88
CA ASP A 333 -22.38 16.06 -31.25
C ASP A 333 -21.38 16.51 -32.34
N ASP A 334 -21.42 17.76 -32.78
CA ASP A 334 -20.54 18.27 -33.84
C ASP A 334 -19.20 18.73 -33.26
N ASP A 335 -19.15 19.29 -32.05
CA ASP A 335 -17.95 19.84 -31.44
C ASP A 335 -17.32 18.96 -30.34
N CYS A 336 -17.76 17.72 -30.24
CA CYS A 336 -17.18 16.67 -29.41
C CYS A 336 -17.07 17.02 -27.90
N ASP A 337 -17.96 17.88 -27.39
CA ASP A 337 -17.97 18.29 -25.99
C ASP A 337 -18.77 17.32 -25.07
N ASN A 338 -19.39 16.29 -25.66
CA ASN A 338 -20.28 15.29 -25.08
C ASN A 338 -21.72 15.74 -24.82
N SER A 339 -22.12 16.84 -25.40
CA SER A 339 -23.50 17.28 -25.49
C SER A 339 -23.97 17.18 -26.94
N VAL A 340 -25.30 17.22 -27.13
CA VAL A 340 -25.89 17.12 -28.46
C VAL A 340 -26.95 18.19 -28.53
N ASN A 341 -26.84 19.10 -29.50
CA ASN A 341 -27.77 20.19 -29.77
C ASN A 341 -28.00 21.10 -28.55
N GLU A 342 -26.94 21.77 -28.09
CA GLU A 342 -26.97 22.62 -26.91
C GLU A 342 -27.05 24.13 -27.19
N ASP A 343 -27.00 24.92 -26.11
CA ASP A 343 -27.35 26.34 -26.11
C ASP A 343 -26.25 27.28 -26.66
N ASP A 344 -25.13 26.75 -27.15
CA ASP A 344 -24.09 27.50 -27.87
C ASP A 344 -24.07 27.22 -29.38
N ALA A 345 -24.99 26.38 -29.88
CA ALA A 345 -25.19 26.14 -31.29
C ALA A 345 -25.35 27.46 -32.07
N ILE A 346 -24.78 27.55 -33.25
CA ILE A 346 -24.79 28.82 -34.01
C ILE A 346 -26.15 29.12 -34.68
N ASP A 347 -27.08 28.16 -34.68
CA ASP A 347 -28.41 28.23 -35.31
C ASP A 347 -29.58 28.09 -34.32
N LEU A 348 -29.38 28.52 -33.08
CA LEU A 348 -30.42 28.52 -32.03
C LEU A 348 -31.71 29.23 -32.46
N SER A 349 -32.84 28.65 -32.06
CA SER A 349 -34.14 29.29 -32.16
C SER A 349 -34.41 30.14 -30.90
N THR A 350 -35.05 31.29 -31.08
CA THR A 350 -35.48 32.14 -29.96
C THR A 350 -36.87 31.72 -29.48
N PHE A 351 -36.98 31.41 -28.19
CA PHE A 351 -38.21 31.20 -27.46
C PHE A 351 -38.35 32.28 -26.37
N TYR A 352 -39.54 32.42 -25.79
CA TYR A 352 -39.82 33.39 -24.73
C TYR A 352 -40.38 32.66 -23.51
N THR A 353 -39.81 32.87 -22.33
CA THR A 353 -40.24 32.24 -21.08
C THR A 353 -41.50 32.86 -20.52
N ASP A 354 -42.28 32.03 -19.84
CA ASP A 354 -43.53 32.35 -19.15
C ASP A 354 -43.30 32.08 -17.66
N GLU A 355 -42.92 33.11 -16.89
CA GLU A 355 -42.54 33.00 -15.47
C GLU A 355 -43.77 32.93 -14.55
N ASP A 356 -44.87 33.56 -14.94
CA ASP A 356 -46.11 33.63 -14.15
C ASP A 356 -47.19 32.62 -14.59
N SER A 357 -46.91 31.85 -15.64
CA SER A 357 -47.73 30.74 -16.17
C SER A 357 -49.05 31.16 -16.80
N ASP A 358 -49.13 32.34 -17.41
CA ASP A 358 -50.33 32.88 -18.05
C ASP A 358 -50.51 32.41 -19.52
N GLY A 359 -49.46 31.85 -20.12
CA GLY A 359 -49.46 31.40 -21.51
C GLY A 359 -48.81 32.35 -22.52
N HIS A 360 -48.23 33.46 -22.06
CA HIS A 360 -47.52 34.46 -22.83
C HIS A 360 -46.04 34.47 -22.44
N GLY A 361 -45.16 34.74 -23.40
CA GLY A 361 -43.72 34.75 -23.13
C GLY A 361 -43.14 36.15 -23.23
N GLY A 362 -42.19 36.49 -22.34
CA GLY A 362 -41.55 37.81 -22.28
C GLY A 362 -40.04 37.78 -22.50
N THR A 363 -39.29 37.08 -21.63
CA THR A 363 -37.83 37.04 -21.65
C THR A 363 -37.33 36.08 -22.74
N PRO A 364 -36.49 36.55 -23.67
CA PRO A 364 -35.96 35.73 -24.73
C PRO A 364 -34.93 34.73 -24.19
N ILE A 365 -35.11 33.46 -24.56
CA ILE A 365 -34.15 32.38 -24.37
C ILE A 365 -33.82 31.74 -25.73
N GLN A 366 -32.58 31.32 -25.90
CA GLN A 366 -32.13 30.63 -27.10
C GLN A 366 -31.99 29.14 -26.79
N SER A 367 -32.55 28.28 -27.64
CA SER A 367 -32.38 26.83 -27.51
C SER A 367 -32.64 26.11 -28.84
N CYS A 368 -32.11 24.90 -28.99
CA CYS A 368 -32.32 24.06 -30.18
C CYS A 368 -33.73 23.46 -30.27
N SER A 369 -34.42 23.33 -29.14
CA SER A 369 -35.80 22.83 -29.09
C SER A 369 -36.63 23.67 -28.14
N GLN A 370 -37.95 23.70 -28.35
CA GLN A 370 -38.84 24.48 -27.49
C GLN A 370 -38.73 23.99 -26.03
N PRO A 371 -38.20 24.80 -25.11
CA PRO A 371 -38.08 24.43 -23.72
C PRO A 371 -39.47 24.38 -23.08
N SER A 372 -39.60 23.64 -21.97
CA SER A 372 -40.86 23.56 -21.23
C SER A 372 -41.23 24.95 -20.70
N GLY A 373 -42.34 25.52 -21.19
CA GLY A 373 -42.76 26.90 -20.88
C GLY A 373 -42.19 27.98 -21.82
N GLY A 374 -41.46 27.61 -22.88
CA GLY A 374 -41.01 28.55 -23.91
C GLY A 374 -42.04 28.72 -25.02
N TYR A 375 -42.39 29.95 -25.37
CA TYR A 375 -43.33 30.29 -26.44
C TYR A 375 -42.60 30.94 -27.64
N LEU A 376 -43.23 30.97 -28.81
CA LEU A 376 -42.63 31.57 -30.03
C LEU A 376 -42.91 33.07 -30.17
N SER A 377 -43.77 33.63 -29.32
CA SER A 377 -44.23 35.02 -29.39
C SER A 377 -43.88 35.77 -28.12
N ASN A 378 -43.28 36.95 -28.27
CA ASN A 378 -43.03 37.93 -27.21
C ASN A 378 -44.27 38.78 -27.00
N THR A 379 -45.15 38.34 -26.11
CA THR A 379 -46.44 39.00 -25.87
C THR A 379 -46.64 39.36 -24.41
N ASP A 380 -45.71 39.01 -23.52
CA ASP A 380 -45.78 39.35 -22.10
C ASP A 380 -44.80 40.51 -21.83
N CYS A 381 -45.30 41.60 -21.25
CA CYS A 381 -44.47 42.76 -20.90
C CYS A 381 -44.17 42.89 -19.40
N ASP A 382 -44.77 42.05 -18.54
CA ASP A 382 -44.45 41.92 -17.12
C ASP A 382 -44.57 40.45 -16.68
N GLU A 383 -43.44 39.74 -16.76
CA GLU A 383 -43.33 38.30 -16.48
C GLU A 383 -43.62 37.92 -15.02
N SER A 384 -43.88 38.89 -14.15
CA SER A 384 -44.28 38.65 -12.76
C SER A 384 -45.79 38.73 -12.55
N ASN A 385 -46.56 39.14 -13.56
CA ASN A 385 -47.96 39.50 -13.43
C ASN A 385 -48.86 38.89 -14.53
N PRO A 386 -49.63 37.83 -14.22
CA PRO A 386 -50.47 37.10 -15.18
C PRO A 386 -51.60 37.91 -15.85
N ALA A 387 -51.74 39.18 -15.46
CA ALA A 387 -52.73 40.09 -16.01
C ALA A 387 -52.16 41.03 -17.08
N VAL A 388 -50.83 41.04 -17.28
CA VAL A 388 -50.13 42.05 -18.09
C VAL A 388 -49.49 41.41 -19.33
N TYR A 389 -50.24 41.42 -20.44
CA TYR A 389 -49.80 40.83 -21.71
C TYR A 389 -50.55 41.46 -22.87
N GLN A 390 -49.97 41.36 -24.07
CA GLN A 390 -50.57 41.86 -25.31
C GLN A 390 -51.97 41.32 -25.55
N GLY A 391 -52.96 42.22 -25.46
CA GLY A 391 -54.38 41.90 -25.61
C GLY A 391 -55.10 41.51 -24.32
N ALA A 392 -54.49 41.74 -23.16
CA ALA A 392 -55.20 41.84 -21.89
C ALA A 392 -56.24 42.98 -21.94
N THR A 393 -57.11 43.05 -20.93
CA THR A 393 -58.07 44.16 -20.81
C THR A 393 -57.48 45.18 -19.87
N GLU A 394 -57.20 46.37 -20.39
CA GLU A 394 -56.73 47.50 -19.60
C GLU A 394 -57.73 47.86 -18.49
N ILE A 395 -57.25 48.01 -17.27
CA ILE A 395 -58.03 48.41 -16.10
C ILE A 395 -57.39 49.61 -15.41
N CYS A 396 -58.16 50.35 -14.61
CA CYS A 396 -57.64 51.50 -13.86
C CYS A 396 -56.73 51.05 -12.69
N ASN A 397 -55.44 50.80 -12.97
CA ASN A 397 -54.44 50.35 -12.00
C ASN A 397 -53.07 51.02 -12.19
N SER A 398 -52.92 51.92 -13.16
CA SER A 398 -51.67 52.61 -13.51
C SER A 398 -50.55 51.70 -14.04
N ILE A 399 -50.93 50.56 -14.60
CA ILE A 399 -50.10 49.62 -15.34
C ILE A 399 -50.64 49.59 -16.79
N ASP A 400 -49.75 49.46 -17.76
CA ASP A 400 -50.10 49.15 -19.16
C ASP A 400 -50.39 47.64 -19.23
N ASP A 401 -51.63 47.23 -18.94
CA ASP A 401 -51.99 45.82 -18.83
C ASP A 401 -51.94 45.13 -20.21
N ASP A 402 -52.31 45.83 -21.28
CA ASP A 402 -52.37 45.26 -22.62
C ASP A 402 -51.11 45.47 -23.47
N CYS A 403 -50.07 46.05 -22.87
CA CYS A 403 -48.73 46.26 -23.42
C CYS A 403 -48.72 47.06 -24.74
N ASP A 404 -49.67 47.96 -24.96
CA ASP A 404 -49.78 48.78 -26.17
C ASP A 404 -49.06 50.14 -26.06
N GLY A 405 -48.58 50.47 -24.86
CA GLY A 405 -47.84 51.68 -24.52
C GLY A 405 -48.71 52.85 -24.06
N LEU A 406 -50.00 52.63 -23.87
CA LEU A 406 -50.94 53.56 -23.24
C LEU A 406 -51.31 53.02 -21.85
N VAL A 407 -51.66 53.92 -20.94
CA VAL A 407 -51.99 53.55 -19.56
C VAL A 407 -53.29 54.24 -19.18
N ASP A 408 -54.21 53.50 -18.58
CA ASP A 408 -55.42 54.01 -17.94
C ASP A 408 -56.22 54.99 -18.85
N ASP A 409 -56.34 56.26 -18.45
CA ASP A 409 -57.13 57.29 -19.14
C ASP A 409 -56.55 57.68 -20.52
N ASP A 410 -55.27 57.38 -20.77
CA ASP A 410 -54.64 57.55 -22.08
C ASP A 410 -54.92 56.37 -23.02
N ASP A 411 -55.38 55.22 -22.51
CA ASP A 411 -55.76 54.04 -23.31
C ASP A 411 -57.27 54.04 -23.68
N PRO A 412 -57.61 54.07 -24.99
CA PRO A 412 -58.99 53.89 -25.46
C PRO A 412 -59.64 52.54 -25.10
N SER A 413 -58.87 51.52 -24.73
CA SER A 413 -59.30 50.15 -24.45
C SER A 413 -59.73 49.94 -22.99
N VAL A 414 -59.39 50.89 -22.11
CA VAL A 414 -59.65 50.84 -20.66
C VAL A 414 -61.08 50.46 -20.28
N ASP A 415 -61.21 49.47 -19.40
CA ASP A 415 -62.47 49.10 -18.78
C ASP A 415 -62.83 50.11 -17.68
N MET A 416 -63.53 51.15 -18.10
CA MET A 416 -64.08 52.20 -17.22
C MET A 416 -65.01 51.69 -16.10
N SER A 417 -65.39 50.40 -16.07
CA SER A 417 -66.07 49.83 -14.90
C SER A 417 -65.17 49.69 -13.67
N THR A 418 -63.85 49.74 -13.87
CA THR A 418 -62.82 49.79 -12.81
C THR A 418 -62.43 51.21 -12.40
N GLY A 419 -62.94 52.23 -13.11
CA GLY A 419 -62.66 53.63 -12.83
C GLY A 419 -63.30 54.14 -11.53
N ASN A 420 -62.59 55.04 -10.87
CA ASN A 420 -63.07 55.72 -9.68
C ASN A 420 -64.09 56.79 -10.07
N THR A 421 -65.05 57.03 -9.17
CA THR A 421 -65.97 58.16 -9.29
C THR A 421 -65.41 59.34 -8.52
N TYR A 422 -65.12 60.43 -9.22
CA TYR A 422 -64.64 61.67 -8.64
C TYR A 422 -65.75 62.72 -8.61
N TYR A 423 -65.72 63.60 -7.62
CA TYR A 423 -66.71 64.63 -7.29
C TYR A 423 -66.08 66.00 -7.44
N PHE A 424 -66.81 66.96 -8.01
CA PHE A 424 -66.29 68.30 -8.27
C PHE A 424 -66.01 69.02 -6.94
N ASP A 425 -64.79 69.52 -6.79
CA ASP A 425 -64.32 70.28 -5.64
C ASP A 425 -64.27 71.76 -6.04
N LEU A 426 -65.24 72.54 -5.55
CA LEU A 426 -65.48 73.91 -6.02
C LEU A 426 -64.65 74.95 -5.25
N ASP A 427 -64.31 74.69 -3.99
CA ASP A 427 -63.52 75.59 -3.13
C ASP A 427 -62.07 75.11 -2.89
N GLU A 428 -61.69 73.98 -3.50
CA GLU A 428 -60.35 73.41 -3.57
C GLU A 428 -59.83 72.93 -2.20
N ASP A 429 -60.70 72.30 -1.41
CA ASP A 429 -60.38 71.83 -0.05
C ASP A 429 -60.04 70.33 0.07
N GLY A 430 -60.20 69.59 -1.03
CA GLY A 430 -59.92 68.15 -1.09
C GLY A 430 -61.15 67.25 -0.95
N TYR A 431 -62.32 67.82 -0.63
CA TYR A 431 -63.60 67.12 -0.55
C TYR A 431 -64.57 67.69 -1.58
N GLY A 432 -65.26 66.81 -2.30
CA GLY A 432 -66.18 67.17 -3.36
C GLY A 432 -67.59 66.78 -3.02
N SER A 433 -68.55 67.33 -3.76
CA SER A 433 -69.94 66.94 -3.66
C SER A 433 -70.66 67.14 -5.01
N GLY A 434 -71.88 66.63 -5.12
CA GLY A 434 -72.76 66.92 -6.24
C GLY A 434 -72.32 66.35 -7.61
N LEU A 435 -71.64 67.15 -8.44
CA LEU A 435 -71.28 66.80 -9.82
C LEU A 435 -70.19 65.72 -9.83
N ALA A 436 -70.52 64.53 -10.36
CA ALA A 436 -69.58 63.41 -10.40
C ALA A 436 -69.21 62.99 -11.84
N THR A 437 -67.98 62.52 -12.02
CA THR A 437 -67.46 61.91 -13.25
C THR A 437 -66.67 60.65 -12.93
N THR A 438 -66.59 59.70 -13.85
CA THR A 438 -65.80 58.47 -13.70
C THR A 438 -64.54 58.57 -14.57
N SER A 439 -63.38 58.28 -14.00
CA SER A 439 -62.04 58.31 -14.64
C SER A 439 -61.10 57.40 -13.85
N CYS A 440 -59.94 57.04 -14.40
CA CYS A 440 -58.91 56.36 -13.62
C CYS A 440 -58.18 57.35 -12.69
N GLU A 441 -57.73 58.49 -13.22
CA GLU A 441 -57.11 59.58 -12.45
C GLU A 441 -58.09 60.73 -12.17
N PRO A 442 -57.92 61.49 -11.06
CA PRO A 442 -58.81 62.61 -10.75
C PRO A 442 -58.74 63.69 -11.83
N PRO A 443 -59.86 64.00 -12.51
CA PRO A 443 -59.90 65.12 -13.45
C PRO A 443 -59.66 66.43 -12.70
N ASN A 444 -59.07 67.42 -13.38
CA ASN A 444 -58.74 68.70 -12.74
C ASN A 444 -59.97 69.38 -12.11
N GLY A 445 -59.91 69.63 -10.80
CA GLY A 445 -61.01 70.17 -9.99
C GLY A 445 -62.01 69.11 -9.49
N PHE A 446 -61.66 67.83 -9.53
CA PHE A 446 -62.44 66.75 -8.93
C PHE A 446 -61.59 65.94 -7.95
N VAL A 447 -62.23 65.41 -6.90
CA VAL A 447 -61.60 64.64 -5.81
C VAL A 447 -62.41 63.38 -5.52
N LEU A 448 -61.81 62.39 -4.87
CA LEU A 448 -62.44 61.07 -4.67
C LEU A 448 -63.52 61.11 -3.58
N ASP A 449 -63.34 61.96 -2.57
CA ASP A 449 -64.18 62.01 -1.38
C ASP A 449 -65.45 62.84 -1.62
N ASN A 450 -66.62 62.20 -1.54
CA ASN A 450 -67.94 62.82 -1.69
C ASN A 450 -68.50 63.40 -0.38
N GLY A 451 -67.62 63.97 0.45
CA GLY A 451 -67.93 64.25 1.85
C GLY A 451 -68.30 65.69 2.14
N ASP A 452 -68.14 66.59 1.19
CA ASP A 452 -68.30 68.02 1.41
C ASP A 452 -69.79 68.41 1.56
N CYS A 453 -70.07 69.09 2.68
CA CYS A 453 -71.39 69.57 3.04
C CYS A 453 -71.63 71.07 2.74
N ASP A 454 -70.60 71.84 2.38
CA ASP A 454 -70.70 73.20 1.85
C ASP A 454 -69.61 73.48 0.79
N GLU A 455 -69.96 73.19 -0.47
CA GLU A 455 -69.13 73.37 -1.70
C GLU A 455 -68.61 74.80 -1.97
N SER A 456 -68.79 75.73 -1.05
CA SER A 456 -68.36 77.12 -1.19
C SER A 456 -67.45 77.61 -0.07
N ASP A 457 -67.19 76.78 0.94
CA ASP A 457 -66.39 77.12 2.11
C ASP A 457 -65.38 76.01 2.46
N VAL A 458 -64.12 76.24 2.05
CA VAL A 458 -62.92 75.43 2.31
C VAL A 458 -62.68 75.04 3.79
N SER A 459 -63.42 75.65 4.73
CA SER A 459 -63.34 75.36 6.16
C SER A 459 -64.42 74.40 6.67
N ILE A 460 -65.28 73.88 5.79
CA ILE A 460 -66.38 72.98 6.10
C ILE A 460 -66.28 71.73 5.22
N ASN A 461 -65.62 70.71 5.74
CA ASN A 461 -65.43 69.42 5.08
C ASN A 461 -65.09 68.33 6.11
N PRO A 462 -65.22 67.03 5.79
CA PRO A 462 -64.92 65.95 6.74
C PRO A 462 -63.55 65.90 7.40
N GLY A 463 -62.56 66.58 6.82
CA GLY A 463 -61.22 66.71 7.41
C GLY A 463 -61.04 67.98 8.24
N ALA A 464 -62.00 68.89 8.22
CA ALA A 464 -61.95 70.13 8.99
C ALA A 464 -62.09 69.82 10.48
N ALA A 465 -61.33 70.55 11.29
CA ALA A 465 -61.48 70.47 12.73
C ALA A 465 -62.72 71.24 13.16
N GLU A 466 -63.56 70.61 14.00
CA GLU A 466 -64.69 71.26 14.65
C GLU A 466 -64.23 72.54 15.38
N LEU A 467 -64.87 73.66 15.05
CA LEU A 467 -64.71 74.95 15.67
C LEU A 467 -65.92 75.21 16.55
N CYS A 468 -65.69 75.62 17.80
CA CYS A 468 -66.75 75.92 18.77
C CYS A 468 -67.61 77.16 18.48
N ASP A 469 -68.15 77.26 17.26
CA ASP A 469 -68.81 78.42 16.70
C ASP A 469 -70.25 78.16 16.22
N GLY A 470 -70.73 76.92 16.34
CA GLY A 470 -72.11 76.53 16.06
C GLY A 470 -72.39 76.13 14.62
N SER A 471 -71.34 75.94 13.81
CA SER A 471 -71.38 75.21 12.54
C SER A 471 -70.75 73.83 12.72
N ASP A 472 -71.12 72.88 11.87
CA ASP A 472 -70.58 71.52 11.78
C ASP A 472 -69.50 71.58 10.70
N GLN A 473 -68.25 71.76 11.10
CA GLN A 473 -67.13 71.93 10.17
C GLN A 473 -66.72 70.60 9.56
N ASN A 474 -66.78 69.52 10.32
CA ASN A 474 -66.34 68.21 9.89
C ASN A 474 -67.43 67.40 9.17
N CYS A 475 -68.57 68.02 8.85
CA CYS A 475 -69.69 67.41 8.14
C CYS A 475 -70.15 66.06 8.74
N ASP A 476 -69.90 65.81 10.03
CA ASP A 476 -70.22 64.56 10.71
C ASP A 476 -71.64 64.57 11.31
N GLY A 477 -72.28 65.73 11.30
CA GLY A 477 -73.63 65.96 11.81
C GLY A 477 -73.69 66.37 13.29
N LEU A 478 -72.56 66.60 13.96
CA LEU A 478 -72.42 67.04 15.36
C LEU A 478 -71.90 68.49 15.43
N VAL A 479 -72.01 69.11 16.61
CA VAL A 479 -71.53 70.48 16.88
C VAL A 479 -70.91 70.49 18.28
N ASP A 480 -69.57 70.63 18.39
CA ASP A 480 -68.69 70.94 19.56
C ASP A 480 -68.64 70.01 20.81
N ASN A 481 -67.47 69.43 21.21
CA ASN A 481 -67.30 68.59 22.43
C ASN A 481 -65.91 68.64 23.19
N ASP A 482 -65.79 69.41 24.28
CA ASP A 482 -64.75 69.29 25.36
C ASP A 482 -65.46 69.44 26.73
N ALA A 483 -65.47 68.38 27.54
CA ALA A 483 -66.39 68.23 28.68
C ALA A 483 -65.84 68.71 30.04
N ASP A 484 -64.55 68.51 30.33
CA ASP A 484 -63.94 68.89 31.62
C ASP A 484 -62.86 69.98 31.52
N GLY A 485 -62.46 70.37 30.30
CA GLY A 485 -61.77 71.62 29.98
C GLY A 485 -60.27 71.63 30.24
N ASP A 486 -59.61 70.48 30.18
CA ASP A 486 -58.18 70.31 30.41
C ASP A 486 -57.30 70.52 29.15
N GLY A 487 -57.93 70.53 27.98
CA GLY A 487 -57.29 70.76 26.67
C GLY A 487 -57.12 69.52 25.81
N TYR A 488 -57.57 68.34 26.25
CA TYR A 488 -57.67 67.11 25.46
C TYR A 488 -59.14 66.80 25.15
N ALA A 489 -59.42 66.29 23.94
CA ALA A 489 -60.78 66.01 23.49
C ALA A 489 -61.28 64.65 23.98
N ASP A 490 -62.60 64.55 24.21
CA ASP A 490 -63.31 63.32 24.60
C ASP A 490 -62.89 62.14 23.70
N ALA A 491 -62.62 60.96 24.29
CA ALA A 491 -62.25 59.76 23.55
C ALA A 491 -63.29 59.38 22.46
N THR A 492 -64.53 59.85 22.58
CA THR A 492 -65.58 59.66 21.57
C THR A 492 -65.55 60.67 20.40
N CYS A 493 -64.74 61.73 20.51
CA CYS A 493 -64.42 62.70 19.43
C CYS A 493 -62.98 62.51 18.88
N GLY A 494 -62.32 61.39 19.22
CA GLY A 494 -61.01 61.01 18.64
C GLY A 494 -59.79 61.59 19.35
N GLY A 495 -59.91 62.04 20.60
CA GLY A 495 -58.77 62.47 21.42
C GLY A 495 -58.04 61.34 22.14
N ASP A 496 -56.85 61.64 22.66
CA ASP A 496 -55.90 60.69 23.26
C ASP A 496 -56.13 60.44 24.79
N ASP A 497 -57.21 60.94 25.37
CA ASP A 497 -57.48 60.82 26.80
C ASP A 497 -58.20 59.50 27.14
N CYS A 498 -57.74 58.79 28.17
CA CYS A 498 -58.33 57.53 28.61
C CYS A 498 -59.24 57.64 29.86
N ASP A 499 -59.45 58.84 30.44
CA ASP A 499 -60.47 59.13 31.48
C ASP A 499 -61.00 60.59 31.49
N ASP A 500 -62.05 60.88 30.69
CA ASP A 500 -62.70 62.20 30.47
C ASP A 500 -63.50 62.78 31.67
N SER A 501 -63.08 62.49 32.91
CA SER A 501 -63.74 62.98 34.12
C SER A 501 -62.79 63.55 35.17
N ASP A 502 -61.47 63.46 34.94
CA ASP A 502 -60.43 63.91 35.86
C ASP A 502 -59.27 64.62 35.10
N PRO A 503 -59.17 65.96 35.15
CA PRO A 503 -58.26 66.78 34.34
C PRO A 503 -56.76 66.67 34.71
N ASP A 504 -56.36 65.64 35.47
CA ASP A 504 -55.00 65.39 35.95
C ASP A 504 -54.36 64.10 35.34
N ILE A 505 -55.06 63.38 34.45
CA ILE A 505 -54.57 62.15 33.77
C ILE A 505 -54.29 62.44 32.28
N LEU A 506 -53.09 62.09 31.77
CA LEU A 506 -52.63 62.45 30.41
C LEU A 506 -52.05 61.25 29.62
N PRO A 507 -52.08 61.24 28.28
CA PRO A 507 -51.62 60.12 27.43
C PRO A 507 -50.13 59.77 27.50
N GLU A 508 -49.23 60.72 27.79
CA GLU A 508 -47.77 60.51 27.72
C GLU A 508 -47.11 60.20 29.08
N VAL A 509 -47.78 59.48 29.98
CA VAL A 509 -47.10 59.01 31.21
C VAL A 509 -46.45 57.64 30.98
N SER A 510 -45.14 57.67 30.72
CA SER A 510 -44.21 56.52 30.71
C SER A 510 -44.58 55.45 31.77
N GLY A 511 -45.01 54.27 31.32
CA GLY A 511 -45.16 53.06 32.14
C GLY A 511 -46.56 52.42 32.19
N GLY A 512 -47.42 52.62 31.19
CA GLY A 512 -48.81 52.16 31.25
C GLY A 512 -49.23 50.96 30.38
N CYS A 513 -48.57 50.67 29.24
CA CYS A 513 -49.05 49.64 28.30
C CYS A 513 -47.89 48.80 27.71
N ALA A 514 -47.89 47.49 27.98
CA ALA A 514 -46.98 46.52 27.35
C ALA A 514 -47.37 46.24 25.88
N VAL A 515 -46.39 45.99 25.01
CA VAL A 515 -46.58 45.80 23.55
C VAL A 515 -46.77 44.33 23.11
N GLY A 516 -46.55 43.34 23.99
CA GLY A 516 -46.81 41.92 23.70
C GLY A 516 -46.52 40.98 24.88
N THR A 517 -46.97 39.73 24.80
CA THR A 517 -46.83 38.76 25.92
C THR A 517 -45.48 38.04 25.97
N THR A 518 -44.87 37.77 24.82
CA THR A 518 -43.53 37.15 24.69
C THR A 518 -42.78 37.76 23.50
N CYS A 519 -41.46 37.55 23.42
CA CYS A 519 -40.67 37.95 22.25
C CYS A 519 -41.23 37.35 20.95
N LYS A 520 -41.64 36.06 20.97
CA LYS A 520 -42.28 35.39 19.84
C LYS A 520 -43.63 36.02 19.47
N ASN A 521 -44.44 36.42 20.45
CA ASN A 521 -45.71 37.11 20.21
C ASN A 521 -45.50 38.50 19.57
N ILE A 522 -44.48 39.23 20.01
CA ILE A 522 -44.10 40.52 19.40
C ILE A 522 -43.66 40.32 17.95
N LEU A 523 -42.83 39.30 17.68
CA LEU A 523 -42.37 38.97 16.33
C LEU A 523 -43.51 38.56 15.40
N ASP A 524 -44.38 37.64 15.84
CA ASP A 524 -45.47 37.10 15.03
C ASP A 524 -46.54 38.14 14.68
N ASN A 525 -46.70 39.17 15.51
CA ASN A 525 -47.67 40.25 15.28
C ASN A 525 -47.06 41.47 14.55
N GLY A 526 -45.81 41.38 14.08
CA GLY A 526 -45.18 42.44 13.29
C GLY A 526 -44.73 43.66 14.10
N TYR A 527 -44.65 43.56 15.43
CA TYR A 527 -44.19 44.63 16.31
C TYR A 527 -42.67 44.59 16.56
N SER A 528 -41.95 43.67 15.92
CA SER A 528 -40.50 43.59 16.01
C SER A 528 -39.82 44.79 15.36
N ILE A 529 -38.88 45.40 16.08
CA ILE A 529 -37.96 46.44 15.60
C ILE A 529 -36.52 45.92 15.49
N GLY A 530 -36.34 44.59 15.45
CA GLY A 530 -35.03 43.91 15.45
C GLY A 530 -34.62 43.38 16.84
N ASP A 531 -33.42 42.82 16.94
CA ASP A 531 -32.91 42.27 18.20
C ASP A 531 -32.72 43.38 19.25
N GLY A 532 -33.13 43.13 20.49
CA GLY A 532 -33.03 44.14 21.54
C GLY A 532 -33.90 43.87 22.75
N VAL A 533 -33.99 44.86 23.63
CA VAL A 533 -34.80 44.76 24.86
C VAL A 533 -36.23 45.20 24.59
N TYR A 534 -37.20 44.39 25.00
CA TYR A 534 -38.63 44.65 24.89
C TYR A 534 -39.30 44.48 26.25
N THR A 535 -40.33 45.29 26.51
CA THR A 535 -41.21 45.07 27.67
C THR A 535 -42.24 44.00 27.31
N ILE A 536 -42.14 42.84 27.96
CA ILE A 536 -43.02 41.68 27.78
C ILE A 536 -43.91 41.46 29.02
N ASP A 537 -45.07 40.85 28.80
CA ASP A 537 -46.01 40.47 29.85
C ASP A 537 -46.48 38.99 29.69
N PRO A 538 -45.67 37.99 30.11
CA PRO A 538 -45.91 36.58 29.79
C PRO A 538 -47.09 35.92 30.49
N ASP A 539 -47.54 36.45 31.63
CA ASP A 539 -48.79 36.05 32.29
C ASP A 539 -49.98 36.91 31.88
N GLY A 540 -49.75 38.06 31.26
CA GLY A 540 -50.73 38.93 30.63
C GLY A 540 -51.28 40.02 31.56
N PHE A 541 -51.97 41.00 30.96
CA PHE A 541 -52.35 42.23 31.65
C PHE A 541 -53.16 41.97 32.94
N ASN A 542 -52.68 42.52 34.06
CA ASN A 542 -53.26 42.36 35.40
C ASN A 542 -53.32 40.90 35.92
N SER A 543 -52.46 39.99 35.43
CA SER A 543 -52.45 38.59 35.85
C SER A 543 -51.58 38.28 37.08
N GLY A 544 -50.84 39.26 37.60
CA GLY A 544 -50.17 39.19 38.91
C GLY A 544 -48.66 39.40 38.89
N LEU A 545 -48.02 39.33 37.72
CA LEU A 545 -46.70 39.92 37.48
C LEU A 545 -46.86 41.21 36.70
N ASP A 546 -46.09 42.22 37.09
CA ASP A 546 -46.02 43.47 36.31
C ASP A 546 -45.18 43.21 35.05
N PRO A 547 -45.49 43.85 33.90
CA PRO A 547 -44.67 43.77 32.70
C PRO A 547 -43.21 44.12 32.98
N PHE A 548 -42.29 43.44 32.30
CA PHE A 548 -40.86 43.60 32.54
C PHE A 548 -40.06 43.50 31.27
N ASP A 549 -38.84 44.05 31.31
CA ASP A 549 -37.94 44.09 30.17
C ASP A 549 -37.19 42.76 30.02
N ALA A 550 -37.15 42.25 28.80
CA ALA A 550 -36.38 41.06 28.41
C ALA A 550 -35.66 41.29 27.09
N TYR A 551 -34.47 40.71 26.95
CA TYR A 551 -33.78 40.70 25.66
C TYR A 551 -34.42 39.67 24.74
N CYS A 552 -34.83 40.13 23.56
CA CYS A 552 -35.41 39.35 22.50
C CYS A 552 -34.44 39.26 21.32
N ASP A 553 -34.06 38.04 20.95
CA ASP A 553 -33.45 37.77 19.65
C ASP A 553 -34.58 37.48 18.65
N MET A 554 -34.75 38.40 17.70
CA MET A 554 -35.77 38.43 16.68
C MET A 554 -35.28 37.90 15.33
N THR A 555 -34.00 37.51 15.21
CA THR A 555 -33.38 37.17 13.92
C THR A 555 -32.80 35.75 13.86
N THR A 556 -32.16 35.26 14.93
CA THR A 556 -31.48 33.96 14.93
C THR A 556 -32.46 32.80 14.93
N ASP A 557 -32.23 31.81 14.04
CA ASP A 557 -33.07 30.61 13.90
C ASP A 557 -34.58 30.92 13.75
N GLY A 558 -34.93 32.00 13.05
CA GLY A 558 -36.33 32.44 12.89
C GLY A 558 -36.87 33.34 13.99
N GLY A 559 -36.05 33.70 14.98
CA GLY A 559 -36.33 34.75 15.96
C GLY A 559 -37.39 34.40 17.01
N GLY A 560 -37.69 35.39 17.86
CA GLY A 560 -38.67 35.30 18.94
C GLY A 560 -38.12 34.64 20.21
N TRP A 561 -36.80 34.51 20.32
CA TRP A 561 -36.16 33.92 21.49
C TRP A 561 -36.08 34.93 22.63
N THR A 562 -36.44 34.51 23.83
CA THR A 562 -36.32 35.28 25.07
C THR A 562 -35.08 34.82 25.83
N GLU A 563 -34.15 35.73 26.09
CA GLU A 563 -32.94 35.43 26.86
C GLU A 563 -33.23 35.34 28.36
N ILE A 564 -32.74 34.30 29.02
CA ILE A 564 -32.63 34.22 30.48
C ILE A 564 -31.14 34.27 30.84
N ALA A 565 -30.67 35.48 31.16
CA ALA A 565 -29.27 35.74 31.44
C ALA A 565 -28.87 35.38 32.88
N TYR A 566 -27.61 34.94 33.01
CA TYR A 566 -26.95 34.79 34.30
C TYR A 566 -26.19 36.07 34.65
N THR A 567 -26.27 36.47 35.91
CA THR A 567 -25.60 37.66 36.46
C THR A 567 -24.23 37.33 37.08
N GLY A 568 -23.79 36.08 37.02
CA GLY A 568 -22.47 35.66 37.51
C GLY A 568 -22.04 34.29 37.01
N ASP A 569 -20.74 34.16 36.75
CA ASP A 569 -20.12 32.89 36.37
C ASP A 569 -19.97 31.97 37.57
N LEU A 570 -19.85 30.67 37.31
CA LEU A 570 -19.41 29.69 38.28
C LEU A 570 -17.86 29.71 38.33
N PRO A 571 -17.26 30.31 39.37
CA PRO A 571 -15.83 30.62 39.36
C PRO A 571 -14.99 29.35 39.39
N PHE A 572 -14.01 29.27 38.50
CA PHE A 572 -13.03 28.17 38.47
C PHE A 572 -12.03 28.26 39.64
N THR A 573 -12.49 28.02 40.87
CA THR A 573 -11.71 28.23 42.11
C THR A 573 -11.90 27.09 43.15
N ARG A 574 -10.84 26.87 43.96
CA ARG A 574 -10.54 25.78 44.92
C ARG A 574 -11.66 24.83 45.44
N HIS A 575 -11.42 23.54 45.23
CA HIS A 575 -11.74 22.32 46.01
C HIS A 575 -13.06 22.28 46.80
N HIS A 576 -14.02 21.49 46.32
CA HIS A 576 -15.15 21.04 47.12
C HIS A 576 -14.76 19.79 47.92
N THR A 577 -14.58 19.91 49.24
CA THR A 577 -14.35 18.75 50.11
C THR A 577 -15.69 18.08 50.43
N GLY A 578 -15.94 16.84 49.98
CA GLY A 578 -17.17 16.13 50.39
C GLY A 578 -17.72 14.96 49.57
N GLY A 579 -16.98 14.36 48.61
CA GLY A 579 -17.45 13.21 47.82
C GLY A 579 -18.67 13.49 46.93
N ASP A 580 -19.17 12.52 46.19
CA ASP A 580 -20.27 12.67 45.21
C ASP A 580 -21.49 13.40 45.81
N GLY A 581 -22.01 14.44 45.14
CA GLY A 581 -23.19 15.15 45.65
C GLY A 581 -23.68 16.32 44.80
N TRP A 582 -24.94 16.74 45.03
CA TRP A 582 -25.47 18.02 44.54
C TRP A 582 -24.64 19.16 45.12
N ARG A 583 -24.22 20.07 44.25
CA ARG A 583 -23.53 21.30 44.61
C ARG A 583 -24.47 22.45 44.29
N LEU A 584 -25.08 22.97 45.35
CA LEU A 584 -25.75 24.26 45.30
C LEU A 584 -24.67 25.30 45.05
N SER A 585 -24.63 25.86 43.85
CA SER A 585 -23.81 27.05 43.65
C SER A 585 -24.65 28.26 44.00
N SER A 586 -24.27 28.97 45.06
CA SER A 586 -24.84 30.30 45.37
C SER A 586 -24.48 31.37 44.33
N THR A 587 -24.07 30.96 43.12
CA THR A 587 -23.58 31.79 42.03
C THR A 587 -24.37 31.63 40.73
N PHE A 588 -25.33 30.69 40.65
CA PHE A 588 -26.34 30.67 39.57
C PHE A 588 -27.37 31.75 39.84
N ASN A 589 -26.94 33.01 39.75
CA ASN A 589 -27.83 34.15 39.96
C ASN A 589 -28.42 34.52 38.60
N LEU A 590 -29.74 34.37 38.46
CA LEU A 590 -30.47 34.72 37.25
C LEU A 590 -30.93 36.18 37.33
N GLU A 591 -31.03 36.85 36.19
CA GLU A 591 -31.53 38.22 36.11
C GLU A 591 -33.02 38.30 36.47
N PHE A 592 -33.79 37.29 36.08
CA PHE A 592 -35.21 37.21 36.37
C PHE A 592 -35.52 36.50 37.70
N SER A 593 -36.62 36.93 38.32
CA SER A 593 -37.19 36.24 39.47
C SER A 593 -37.78 34.89 39.07
N ASN A 594 -37.91 33.98 40.04
CA ASN A 594 -38.51 32.66 39.81
C ASN A 594 -39.89 32.72 39.16
N ALA A 595 -40.70 33.74 39.50
CA ALA A 595 -42.03 33.91 38.96
C ALA A 595 -42.01 34.36 37.48
N GLN A 596 -41.12 35.28 37.13
CA GLN A 596 -40.90 35.70 35.74
C GLN A 596 -40.41 34.53 34.87
N ILE A 597 -39.45 33.76 35.35
CA ILE A 597 -38.93 32.58 34.62
C ILE A 597 -40.06 31.55 34.41
N SER A 598 -40.85 31.25 35.45
CA SER A 598 -41.97 30.32 35.31
C SER A 598 -43.06 30.82 34.36
N ALA A 599 -43.29 32.15 34.28
CA ALA A 599 -44.23 32.73 33.33
C ALA A 599 -43.73 32.60 31.89
N ILE A 600 -42.42 32.82 31.64
CA ILE A 600 -41.80 32.60 30.32
C ILE A 600 -41.88 31.11 29.94
N GLN A 601 -41.45 30.19 30.82
CA GLN A 601 -41.49 28.74 30.59
C GLN A 601 -42.90 28.22 30.25
N ALA A 602 -43.94 28.82 30.83
CA ALA A 602 -45.32 28.44 30.55
C ALA A 602 -45.79 28.79 29.13
N GLN A 603 -45.14 29.76 28.49
CA GLN A 603 -45.44 30.19 27.11
C GLN A 603 -44.50 29.56 26.06
N SER A 604 -43.41 28.93 26.49
CA SER A 604 -42.40 28.39 25.58
C SER A 604 -42.65 26.94 25.18
N THR A 605 -42.35 26.63 23.93
CA THR A 605 -42.47 25.28 23.35
C THR A 605 -41.12 24.62 23.10
N GLU A 606 -40.06 25.41 23.02
CA GLU A 606 -38.69 24.93 22.90
C GLU A 606 -37.72 25.82 23.68
N GLY A 607 -36.54 25.26 23.94
CA GLY A 607 -35.51 25.96 24.66
C GLY A 607 -34.16 25.27 24.50
N TRP A 608 -33.10 26.06 24.53
CA TRP A 608 -31.75 25.52 24.51
C TRP A 608 -30.81 26.30 25.45
N GLN A 609 -29.83 25.59 25.98
CA GLN A 609 -28.77 26.17 26.81
C GLN A 609 -27.46 25.43 26.58
N GLU A 610 -26.38 26.18 26.39
CA GLU A 610 -25.02 25.63 26.42
C GLU A 610 -24.45 25.72 27.85
N TYR A 611 -23.87 24.61 28.33
CA TYR A 611 -23.10 24.59 29.57
C TYR A 611 -21.64 24.21 29.30
N VAL A 612 -20.75 25.18 29.45
CA VAL A 612 -19.31 25.02 29.31
C VAL A 612 -18.71 24.58 30.65
N GLY A 613 -18.40 23.30 30.80
CA GLY A 613 -17.77 22.73 31.99
C GLY A 613 -16.24 22.78 31.93
N LEU A 614 -15.63 23.75 32.61
CA LEU A 614 -14.19 23.79 32.87
C LEU A 614 -13.82 22.74 33.92
N CYS A 615 -12.70 22.05 33.76
CA CYS A 615 -12.23 21.01 34.68
C CYS A 615 -10.72 21.05 34.91
N GLU A 616 -10.28 20.65 36.11
CA GLU A 616 -8.90 20.28 36.42
C GLU A 616 -8.96 19.11 37.39
N HIS A 617 -8.55 17.94 36.92
CA HIS A 617 -8.65 16.65 37.64
C HIS A 617 -10.09 16.22 37.99
N VAL A 618 -11.11 16.80 37.37
CA VAL A 618 -12.52 16.39 37.50
C VAL A 618 -13.04 15.78 36.20
N ILE A 619 -13.59 14.56 36.26
CA ILE A 619 -14.22 13.91 35.10
C ILE A 619 -15.65 14.45 34.92
N HIS A 620 -15.98 14.91 33.71
CA HIS A 620 -17.34 15.35 33.34
C HIS A 620 -18.15 14.24 32.64
N PHE A 621 -17.46 13.46 31.81
CA PHE A 621 -18.04 12.41 30.98
C PHE A 621 -16.98 11.32 30.77
N TYR A 622 -17.35 10.03 30.83
CA TYR A 622 -16.42 8.94 30.48
C TYR A 622 -17.11 7.73 29.86
N TYR A 623 -16.37 7.05 28.97
CA TYR A 623 -16.80 5.83 28.28
C TYR A 623 -16.32 4.59 29.03
N ASN A 624 -17.23 3.63 29.28
CA ASN A 624 -16.86 2.36 29.90
C ASN A 624 -16.56 1.29 28.86
N ASP A 625 -15.60 0.40 29.15
CA ASP A 625 -15.21 -0.77 28.32
C ASP A 625 -16.36 -1.76 28.03
N GLY A 626 -17.52 -1.60 28.68
CA GLY A 626 -18.75 -2.34 28.45
C GLY A 626 -19.69 -1.77 27.38
N GLY A 627 -19.27 -0.73 26.64
CA GLY A 627 -20.01 -0.20 25.48
C GLY A 627 -21.07 0.87 25.79
N GLY A 628 -20.89 1.67 26.85
CA GLY A 628 -21.84 2.74 27.20
C GLY A 628 -21.20 3.90 27.95
N TYR A 629 -21.90 5.04 27.95
CA TYR A 629 -21.46 6.29 28.57
C TYR A 629 -22.01 6.43 29.98
N THR A 630 -21.25 7.04 30.87
CA THR A 630 -21.73 7.46 32.20
C THR A 630 -21.39 8.92 32.41
N TYR A 631 -22.42 9.75 32.54
CA TYR A 631 -22.27 11.15 32.92
C TYR A 631 -21.75 11.22 34.36
N ALA A 632 -20.63 11.92 34.54
CA ALA A 632 -20.06 12.24 35.85
C ALA A 632 -20.53 13.62 36.36
N PHE A 633 -21.17 14.41 35.49
CA PHE A 633 -21.90 15.65 35.79
C PHE A 633 -23.40 15.54 35.49
N GLY A 634 -24.22 16.12 36.35
CA GLY A 634 -25.68 16.25 36.16
C GLY A 634 -26.15 17.68 36.43
N PHE A 635 -27.26 18.06 35.81
CA PHE A 635 -27.89 19.37 35.98
C PHE A 635 -29.25 19.23 36.64
N ARG A 636 -29.62 20.24 37.43
CA ARG A 636 -30.98 20.47 37.90
C ARG A 636 -31.51 21.74 37.25
N TYR A 637 -32.71 21.64 36.73
CA TYR A 637 -33.43 22.72 36.06
C TYR A 637 -34.17 23.62 37.03
N HIS A 638 -34.75 24.72 36.54
CA HIS A 638 -35.46 25.70 37.36
C HIS A 638 -36.71 25.14 38.05
N ASP A 639 -37.43 24.24 37.38
CA ASP A 639 -38.59 23.54 37.94
C ASP A 639 -38.23 22.49 39.02
N GLY A 640 -36.93 22.30 39.28
CA GLY A 640 -36.38 21.37 40.25
C GLY A 640 -36.21 19.95 39.76
N THR A 641 -36.51 19.68 38.48
CA THR A 641 -36.24 18.39 37.86
C THR A 641 -34.74 18.19 37.63
N ASP A 642 -34.31 16.95 37.75
CA ASP A 642 -32.91 16.55 37.57
C ASP A 642 -32.77 15.86 36.22
N THR A 643 -31.72 16.22 35.51
CA THR A 643 -31.28 15.47 34.33
C THR A 643 -30.90 14.04 34.71
N ALA A 644 -30.97 13.12 33.74
CA ALA A 644 -30.72 11.69 33.97
C ALA A 644 -29.22 11.40 34.15
N TYR A 645 -28.68 11.81 35.29
CA TYR A 645 -27.26 11.71 35.63
C TYR A 645 -26.93 10.42 36.42
N GLY A 646 -25.74 9.84 36.17
CA GLY A 646 -25.23 8.68 36.90
C GLY A 646 -25.83 7.31 36.53
N GLN A 647 -26.65 7.22 35.46
CA GLN A 647 -27.23 5.99 34.92
C GLN A 647 -26.49 5.52 33.65
N PHE A 648 -26.43 4.20 33.39
CA PHE A 648 -25.86 3.62 32.18
C PHE A 648 -26.85 3.72 31.02
N PHE A 649 -26.46 4.36 29.91
CA PHE A 649 -27.28 4.43 28.71
C PHE A 649 -26.67 3.59 27.57
N PRO A 650 -27.42 2.65 26.97
CA PRO A 650 -27.03 2.06 25.70
C PRO A 650 -27.10 3.14 24.60
N ALA A 651 -26.18 3.09 23.63
CA ALA A 651 -26.00 4.12 22.59
C ALA A 651 -27.26 4.46 21.75
N SER A 652 -28.33 3.66 21.85
CA SER A 652 -29.59 3.82 21.12
C SER A 652 -30.65 4.69 21.84
N ASN A 653 -30.35 5.28 22.99
CA ASN A 653 -31.32 6.04 23.81
C ASN A 653 -30.64 7.23 24.51
N GLN A 654 -30.07 8.16 23.72
CA GLN A 654 -29.36 9.34 24.25
C GLN A 654 -30.34 10.31 24.97
N PRO A 655 -29.95 10.91 26.10
CA PRO A 655 -30.80 11.81 26.89
C PRO A 655 -30.94 13.22 26.25
N GLU A 656 -31.78 14.09 26.84
CA GLU A 656 -31.95 15.54 26.56
C GLU A 656 -30.65 16.39 26.64
N ILE A 657 -29.51 15.75 26.93
CA ILE A 657 -28.19 16.40 26.98
C ILE A 657 -27.31 15.74 25.93
N SER A 658 -26.75 16.54 25.05
CA SER A 658 -25.68 16.14 24.14
C SER A 658 -24.34 16.72 24.60
N VAL A 659 -23.25 15.99 24.34
CA VAL A 659 -21.87 16.46 24.62
C VAL A 659 -21.25 16.83 23.29
N ILE A 660 -21.06 18.13 23.05
CA ILE A 660 -20.52 18.63 21.77
C ILE A 660 -18.99 18.72 21.78
N GLN A 661 -18.39 18.79 22.97
CA GLN A 661 -16.94 18.75 23.19
C GLN A 661 -16.65 18.05 24.51
N ASP A 662 -15.61 17.21 24.58
CA ASP A 662 -15.19 16.57 25.84
C ASP A 662 -13.69 16.63 26.07
N GLY A 663 -13.24 17.67 26.79
CA GLY A 663 -11.85 17.79 27.22
C GLY A 663 -11.53 17.22 28.61
N CYS A 664 -12.50 16.59 29.28
CA CYS A 664 -12.39 16.12 30.66
C CYS A 664 -12.48 14.57 30.79
N ALA A 665 -12.17 13.83 29.73
CA ALA A 665 -12.48 12.40 29.56
C ALA A 665 -11.59 11.40 30.32
N THR A 666 -10.43 11.80 30.88
CA THR A 666 -9.49 10.88 31.58
C THR A 666 -8.81 11.53 32.78
N ASN A 667 -9.00 10.96 33.98
CA ASN A 667 -8.49 11.48 35.27
C ASN A 667 -8.74 13.00 35.46
N GLY A 668 -9.79 13.49 34.80
CA GLY A 668 -10.26 14.86 34.80
C GLY A 668 -9.48 15.92 34.02
N GLY A 669 -8.56 15.52 33.13
CA GLY A 669 -7.96 16.36 32.08
C GLY A 669 -7.29 17.68 32.51
N GLU A 670 -6.68 18.39 31.54
CA GLU A 670 -6.26 19.80 31.67
C GLU A 670 -7.30 20.73 31.03
N GLY A 671 -8.59 20.51 31.31
CA GLY A 671 -9.71 21.27 30.73
C GLY A 671 -9.96 22.64 31.38
N GLY A 672 -8.92 23.26 31.95
CA GLY A 672 -9.00 24.52 32.70
C GLY A 672 -9.23 25.77 31.83
N SER A 673 -9.61 25.59 30.57
CA SER A 673 -9.93 26.65 29.61
C SER A 673 -11.07 26.22 28.69
N VAL A 674 -11.83 27.18 28.15
CA VAL A 674 -13.00 26.93 27.29
C VAL A 674 -12.67 26.01 26.10
N ASN A 675 -11.50 26.18 25.48
CA ASN A 675 -11.05 25.37 24.32
C ASN A 675 -10.89 23.87 24.64
N ASN A 676 -10.68 23.53 25.91
CA ASN A 676 -10.50 22.16 26.36
C ASN A 676 -11.56 21.77 27.42
N ALA A 677 -12.67 22.51 27.49
CA ALA A 677 -13.77 22.21 28.39
C ALA A 677 -14.59 21.02 27.90
N THR A 678 -15.44 20.46 28.74
CA THR A 678 -16.56 19.64 28.26
C THR A 678 -17.76 20.56 28.05
N ILE A 679 -18.30 20.60 26.84
CA ILE A 679 -19.46 21.44 26.50
C ILE A 679 -20.69 20.54 26.37
N PHE A 680 -21.71 20.87 27.15
CA PHE A 680 -23.00 20.20 27.16
C PHE A 680 -24.05 21.09 26.50
N LEU A 681 -24.83 20.55 25.59
CA LEU A 681 -25.99 21.22 25.02
C LEU A 681 -27.26 20.58 25.59
N LEU A 682 -28.10 21.40 26.21
CA LEU A 682 -29.38 21.01 26.80
C LEU A 682 -30.52 21.59 25.94
N GLU A 683 -31.38 20.73 25.41
CA GLU A 683 -32.50 21.12 24.54
C GLU A 683 -33.83 20.79 25.23
N THR A 684 -34.33 21.71 26.06
CA THR A 684 -35.57 21.55 26.83
C THR A 684 -36.11 22.89 27.30
N THR A 685 -37.43 23.01 27.49
CA THR A 685 -38.09 24.20 28.06
C THR A 685 -37.90 24.33 29.58
N GLN A 686 -37.31 23.32 30.23
CA GLN A 686 -37.09 23.32 31.68
C GLN A 686 -35.89 24.20 32.12
N ILE A 687 -35.03 24.58 31.18
CA ILE A 687 -33.95 25.55 31.41
C ILE A 687 -34.50 26.87 31.97
N PRO A 688 -33.71 27.66 32.72
CA PRO A 688 -32.27 27.56 32.97
C PRO A 688 -31.86 26.45 33.95
N ILE A 689 -30.60 26.01 33.88
CA ILE A 689 -29.99 25.20 34.95
C ILE A 689 -29.79 26.04 36.22
N THR A 690 -30.03 25.45 37.38
CA THR A 690 -29.90 26.10 38.69
C THR A 690 -28.84 25.44 39.58
N ASN A 691 -28.47 24.19 39.28
CA ASN A 691 -27.67 23.35 40.16
C ASN A 691 -26.88 22.30 39.35
N ILE A 692 -25.72 21.91 39.87
CA ILE A 692 -24.90 20.84 39.26
C ILE A 692 -24.67 19.73 40.28
N TRP A 693 -24.72 18.49 39.84
CA TRP A 693 -24.17 17.33 40.54
C TRP A 693 -22.80 17.00 39.95
N CYS A 694 -21.81 16.78 40.81
CA CYS A 694 -20.53 16.20 40.41
C CYS A 694 -20.26 14.88 41.17
N ARG A 695 -19.80 13.85 40.45
CA ARG A 695 -19.30 12.59 41.02
C ARG A 695 -17.90 12.77 41.61
N ASP A 696 -16.96 13.18 40.77
CA ASP A 696 -15.51 13.16 41.02
C ASP A 696 -15.01 14.52 41.52
N CYS A 697 -15.67 15.05 42.55
CA CYS A 697 -15.39 16.36 43.15
C CYS A 697 -15.34 16.25 44.68
N GLY A 698 -14.24 15.74 45.21
CA GLY A 698 -14.01 15.49 46.63
C GLY A 698 -12.56 15.37 47.08
N ASP A 699 -11.61 15.05 46.19
CA ASP A 699 -10.21 14.81 46.55
C ASP A 699 -9.36 16.07 46.33
N GLY A 700 -8.37 16.28 47.21
CA GLY A 700 -7.55 17.51 47.19
C GLY A 700 -6.77 17.65 45.88
N GLY A 701 -7.23 18.49 44.97
CA GLY A 701 -6.64 18.68 43.64
C GLY A 701 -7.66 19.11 42.57
N GLU A 702 -8.92 18.76 42.77
CA GLU A 702 -10.02 18.91 41.82
C GLU A 702 -10.62 20.34 41.76
N LYS A 703 -10.83 20.88 40.55
CA LYS A 703 -11.52 22.15 40.28
C LYS A 703 -12.47 22.01 39.09
N TYR A 704 -13.60 22.71 39.15
CA TYR A 704 -14.50 22.87 38.01
C TYR A 704 -15.11 24.28 38.01
N GLY A 705 -15.64 24.72 36.86
CA GLY A 705 -16.10 26.08 36.63
C GLY A 705 -16.97 26.19 35.38
N SER A 706 -17.67 27.31 35.21
CA SER A 706 -18.41 27.58 33.98
C SER A 706 -18.64 29.09 33.76
N PRO A 707 -18.32 29.64 32.56
CA PRO A 707 -18.60 31.03 32.18
C PRO A 707 -20.07 31.23 31.77
N LEU A 708 -20.99 31.15 32.72
CA LEU A 708 -22.44 31.18 32.48
C LEU A 708 -22.97 32.51 31.95
N THR A 709 -22.30 33.63 32.25
CA THR A 709 -22.72 34.97 31.78
C THR A 709 -22.65 35.13 30.27
N ASN A 710 -21.87 34.28 29.58
CA ASN A 710 -21.79 34.25 28.11
C ASN A 710 -22.54 33.04 27.52
N ASN A 711 -23.25 32.27 28.34
CA ASN A 711 -23.93 31.03 27.97
C ASN A 711 -25.33 30.99 28.60
N SER A 712 -26.14 31.99 28.24
CA SER A 712 -27.52 32.17 28.70
C SER A 712 -28.42 31.01 28.27
N ALA A 713 -29.57 30.88 28.95
CA ALA A 713 -30.64 29.99 28.51
C ALA A 713 -31.59 30.76 27.59
N TRP A 714 -32.08 30.12 26.53
CA TRP A 714 -32.96 30.73 25.53
C TRP A 714 -34.27 29.97 25.43
N LEU A 715 -35.38 30.68 25.55
CA LEU A 715 -36.73 30.10 25.51
C LEU A 715 -37.56 30.75 24.39
N ARG A 716 -38.32 29.94 23.66
CA ARG A 716 -39.20 30.40 22.58
C ARG A 716 -40.58 29.75 22.65
#